data_AF-A0A2V9M0C6-F1
#
_entry.id   AF-A0A2V9M0C6-F1
#
_cell.length_a   1.000
_cell.length_b   1.000
_cell.length_c   1.000
_cell.angle_alpha   90.00
_cell.angle_beta   90.00
_cell.angle_gamma   90.00
#
_symmetry.space_group_name_H-M   'P 1'
#
loop_
_entity.id
_entity.type
_entity.pdbx_description
1 polymer ?
#
loop_
_entity_poly.entity_id
_entity_poly.type
_entity_poly.pdbx_seq_one_letter_code
_entity_poly.pdbx_strand_id
1 'polypeptide(L)'
;AGNTIFVNAVPQSLRDGDFSSVGGIKVPDTDDPAARARFLAGGLTPGQPFPGNRIPASLIDPNAKAFLATGALPLPNAPGNIFSGSKSVPTNVREEIVRVDHQLSEKIGIMFHFINESILYDTPSTLWGGSSYQTLGTTFNNPSRAGVLKMTYTISPSLLNEAALNYNGNRIILTPTGIFARPGDLKVGEFFPTNAQNRLPTVRFKAPLNVAYDPAFEPWYNAADDTQVRDDVSWIRGKHSFKFGAQLMRYRKNQDVFGNTQGDYTFDGTFTGNSFADFLLGYAKSYTELAIQDRGYYRTTTLSSYATDSWRVSNRLTLNLGLRWEAIPHAYELSNRMSNFYPDLYKTDQAPRFNADGSLDTTGPGFRTVSGVPLSNVPFYLNGVGLAGKDSISRGLVNNYYNTFGPRVGFAYDLTGKSKTVLRGGFGLFYERIQGNDVYDLGPNPPFSFNPTVSNVYFTDPSVSVTNGQKAAVPIFPAGMTGLNREYKLPVSQQWSLGIQHELMPRAVLSVGYVGNQNYNQPIRRQLNTPFLTDPRRADVVAGALDRNRIRPFLGFSDIRVTDPATNSNYNSLQVNFRTENIHGLTFQTAYTWAHGIDIASNDLDVVTNTYDLRSDRASSNLDRRHVLTFNYVYDMPFFKSSQGAMKNVLGGWQLSGVTSFQTGVPVTVTVPGDPTGTGITIRPNLVGDPNTGAKTADQWFNPGAFSAPAPLSLGSAGRNIVRRPGRNNWNLSLFKVFSGIPVPGRKEGAQFQFRAEFFNAFNHTQFHDLVTDFNDPRFGAANSAYEPRTLQFGLKFVF
;
A
#
# COMPACT_ATOMS: atom_id res chain seq x y z
N ALA A 1 9.35 16.01 12.05
CA ALA A 1 10.08 16.36 10.81
C ALA A 1 9.19 17.31 10.00
N GLY A 2 9.75 18.36 9.40
CA GLY A 2 8.97 19.45 8.79
C GLY A 2 8.21 19.02 7.54
N ASN A 3 6.95 19.46 7.41
CA ASN A 3 6.09 19.26 6.24
C ASN A 3 6.48 20.17 5.06
N THR A 4 7.76 20.49 4.91
CA THR A 4 8.23 21.37 3.84
C THR A 4 8.40 20.56 2.57
N ILE A 5 7.70 20.95 1.50
CA ILE A 5 7.85 20.35 0.17
C ILE A 5 8.68 21.26 -0.72
N PHE A 6 9.46 20.66 -1.62
CA PHE A 6 10.15 21.34 -2.71
C PHE A 6 9.71 20.64 -4.00
N VAL A 7 8.95 21.33 -4.83
CA VAL A 7 8.30 20.74 -6.00
C VAL A 7 8.48 21.66 -7.19
N ASN A 8 8.67 21.09 -8.38
CA ASN A 8 8.70 21.85 -9.63
C ASN A 8 7.44 22.70 -9.75
N ALA A 9 7.60 23.96 -10.12
CA ALA A 9 6.51 24.88 -10.33
C ALA A 9 6.69 25.60 -11.67
N VAL A 10 5.57 26.03 -12.25
CA VAL A 10 5.58 26.62 -13.59
C VAL A 10 5.65 28.15 -13.47
N PRO A 11 6.75 28.80 -13.93
CA PRO A 11 6.89 30.25 -13.89
C PRO A 11 5.89 30.94 -14.81
N GLN A 12 5.64 32.24 -14.57
CA GLN A 12 4.65 33.01 -15.31
C GLN A 12 4.92 33.03 -16.83
N SER A 13 6.20 33.09 -17.26
CA SER A 13 6.56 33.07 -18.68
C SER A 13 6.04 31.82 -19.41
N LEU A 14 6.20 30.63 -18.81
CA LEU A 14 5.67 29.40 -19.39
C LEU A 14 4.13 29.42 -19.42
N ARG A 15 3.47 29.95 -18.38
CA ARG A 15 1.99 30.09 -18.34
C ARG A 15 1.46 31.03 -19.43
N ASP A 16 2.24 32.03 -19.81
CA ASP A 16 1.93 32.98 -20.88
C ASP A 16 2.30 32.44 -22.28
N GLY A 17 2.82 31.20 -22.37
CA GLY A 17 3.17 30.52 -23.61
C GLY A 17 4.62 30.72 -24.07
N ASP A 18 5.51 31.30 -23.27
CA ASP A 18 6.92 31.52 -23.63
C ASP A 18 7.82 30.41 -23.11
N PHE A 19 8.18 29.46 -23.98
CA PHE A 19 9.04 28.31 -23.67
C PHE A 19 10.51 28.56 -24.03
N SER A 20 10.92 29.78 -24.36
CA SER A 20 12.30 30.08 -24.82
C SER A 20 13.42 29.69 -23.85
N SER A 21 13.09 29.45 -22.57
CA SER A 21 14.04 29.00 -21.53
C SER A 21 14.10 27.48 -21.32
N VAL A 22 13.31 26.69 -22.05
CA VAL A 22 13.24 25.23 -21.92
C VAL A 22 13.39 24.52 -23.28
N GLY A 23 13.32 23.19 -23.28
CA GLY A 23 13.39 22.39 -24.52
C GLY A 23 12.40 22.86 -25.60
N GLY A 24 12.78 22.64 -26.87
CA GLY A 24 11.96 23.04 -28.02
C GLY A 24 10.58 22.39 -28.02
N ILE A 25 9.54 23.18 -28.27
CA ILE A 25 8.16 22.72 -28.43
C ILE A 25 7.75 22.75 -29.91
N LYS A 26 6.92 21.78 -30.30
CA LYS A 26 6.35 21.68 -31.66
C LYS A 26 4.85 21.90 -31.65
N VAL A 27 4.33 22.39 -32.78
CA VAL A 27 2.90 22.48 -33.05
C VAL A 27 2.35 21.05 -33.10
N PRO A 28 1.27 20.73 -32.36
CA PRO A 28 0.66 19.40 -32.40
C PRO A 28 0.39 18.95 -33.84
N ASP A 29 0.81 17.74 -34.16
CA ASP A 29 0.48 17.10 -35.43
C ASP A 29 -0.87 16.39 -35.28
N THR A 30 -1.86 16.83 -36.05
CA THR A 30 -3.26 16.41 -35.93
C THR A 30 -3.95 16.43 -37.27
N ASP A 31 -4.82 15.45 -37.49
CA ASP A 31 -5.73 15.36 -38.62
C ASP A 31 -7.08 16.05 -38.37
N ASP A 32 -7.31 16.60 -37.17
CA ASP A 32 -8.51 17.40 -36.87
C ASP A 32 -8.55 18.67 -37.77
N PRO A 33 -9.52 18.77 -38.70
CA PRO A 33 -9.59 19.90 -39.62
C PRO A 33 -9.76 21.25 -38.90
N ALA A 34 -10.50 21.27 -37.78
CA ALA A 34 -10.72 22.49 -37.01
C ALA A 34 -9.42 22.95 -36.35
N ALA A 35 -8.67 22.03 -35.73
CA ALA A 35 -7.38 22.34 -35.14
C ALA A 35 -6.36 22.80 -36.18
N ARG A 36 -6.25 22.11 -37.32
CA ARG A 36 -5.36 22.49 -38.42
C ARG A 36 -5.67 23.90 -38.92
N ALA A 37 -6.96 24.22 -39.12
CA ALA A 37 -7.37 25.56 -39.54
C ALA A 37 -6.95 26.63 -38.51
N ARG A 38 -7.10 26.37 -37.21
CA ARG A 38 -6.63 27.30 -36.16
C ARG A 38 -5.12 27.51 -36.18
N PHE A 39 -4.33 26.46 -36.38
CA PHE A 39 -2.87 26.57 -36.46
C PHE A 39 -2.44 27.36 -37.70
N LEU A 40 -3.01 27.06 -38.86
CA LEU A 40 -2.71 27.77 -40.11
C LEU A 40 -3.10 29.25 -40.03
N ALA A 41 -4.23 29.58 -39.39
CA ALA A 41 -4.62 30.98 -39.14
C ALA A 41 -3.62 31.73 -38.25
N GLY A 42 -2.89 31.02 -37.39
CA GLY A 42 -1.77 31.55 -36.61
C GLY A 42 -0.42 31.56 -37.33
N GLY A 43 -0.36 31.19 -38.61
CA GLY A 43 0.89 31.07 -39.37
C GLY A 43 1.74 29.86 -38.96
N LEU A 44 1.13 28.84 -38.34
CA LEU A 44 1.81 27.66 -37.81
C LEU A 44 1.54 26.43 -38.68
N THR A 45 2.55 25.59 -38.83
CA THR A 45 2.43 24.31 -39.54
C THR A 45 2.47 23.15 -38.54
N PRO A 46 1.45 22.26 -38.50
CA PRO A 46 1.46 21.06 -37.66
C PRO A 46 2.77 20.25 -37.80
N GLY A 47 3.25 19.72 -36.68
CA GLY A 47 4.51 18.96 -36.60
C GLY A 47 5.80 19.79 -36.63
N GLN A 48 5.74 21.07 -37.02
CA GLN A 48 6.91 21.97 -37.02
C GLN A 48 7.13 22.63 -35.65
N PRO A 49 8.36 23.08 -35.33
CA PRO A 49 8.64 23.86 -34.12
C PRO A 49 7.79 25.14 -34.05
N PHE A 50 7.37 25.54 -32.85
CA PHE A 50 6.76 26.85 -32.66
C PHE A 50 7.80 27.96 -32.92
N PRO A 51 7.50 28.99 -33.73
CA PRO A 51 8.40 30.13 -33.94
C PRO A 51 8.80 30.79 -32.61
N GLY A 52 10.11 30.97 -32.41
CA GLY A 52 10.66 31.55 -31.18
C GLY A 52 10.41 30.74 -29.90
N ASN A 53 10.00 29.47 -30.02
CA ASN A 53 9.56 28.62 -28.91
C ASN A 53 8.39 29.23 -28.11
N ARG A 54 7.46 29.93 -28.79
CA ARG A 54 6.33 30.62 -28.17
C ARG A 54 4.99 30.12 -28.71
N ILE A 55 4.07 29.80 -27.82
CA ILE A 55 2.66 29.54 -28.14
C ILE A 55 1.94 30.90 -28.21
N PRO A 56 1.34 31.27 -29.36
CA PRO A 56 0.51 32.48 -29.45
C PRO A 56 -0.61 32.49 -28.41
N ALA A 57 -0.85 33.64 -27.76
CA ALA A 57 -1.86 33.76 -26.70
C ALA A 57 -3.30 33.42 -27.14
N SER A 58 -3.59 33.53 -28.45
CA SER A 58 -4.85 33.14 -29.08
C SER A 58 -5.06 31.63 -29.18
N LEU A 59 -3.98 30.84 -29.07
CA LEU A 59 -4.02 29.37 -29.10
C LEU A 59 -4.04 28.73 -27.71
N ILE A 60 -3.78 29.51 -26.66
CA ILE A 60 -3.87 29.01 -25.29
C ILE A 60 -5.36 28.77 -24.95
N ASP A 61 -5.66 27.53 -24.59
CA ASP A 61 -6.98 27.03 -24.23
C ASP A 61 -7.57 27.86 -23.06
N PRO A 62 -8.81 28.38 -23.20
CA PRO A 62 -9.45 29.18 -22.16
C PRO A 62 -9.63 28.43 -20.83
N ASN A 63 -9.88 27.11 -20.87
CA ASN A 63 -10.00 26.29 -19.66
C ASN A 63 -8.65 26.11 -18.97
N ALA A 64 -7.55 26.02 -19.73
CA ALA A 64 -6.21 26.00 -19.14
C ALA A 64 -5.91 27.31 -18.39
N LYS A 65 -6.28 28.47 -18.97
CA LYS A 65 -6.17 29.78 -18.30
C LYS A 65 -7.03 29.85 -17.04
N ALA A 66 -8.30 29.45 -17.12
CA ALA A 66 -9.22 29.43 -15.98
C ALA A 66 -8.70 28.52 -14.85
N PHE A 67 -8.17 27.34 -15.21
CA PHE A 67 -7.58 26.41 -14.24
C PHE A 67 -6.36 27.03 -13.54
N LEU A 68 -5.45 27.66 -14.28
CA LEU A 68 -4.27 28.31 -13.71
C LEU A 68 -4.65 29.49 -12.80
N ALA A 69 -5.72 30.22 -13.13
CA ALA A 69 -6.22 31.35 -12.34
C ALA A 69 -6.77 30.92 -10.96
N THR A 70 -7.15 29.66 -10.78
CA THR A 70 -7.61 29.14 -9.47
C THR A 70 -6.52 29.18 -8.39
N GLY A 71 -5.25 29.17 -8.79
CA GLY A 71 -4.12 28.98 -7.87
C GLY A 71 -3.87 27.52 -7.48
N ALA A 72 -4.58 26.55 -8.06
CA ALA A 72 -4.37 25.11 -7.84
C ALA A 72 -2.92 24.68 -8.10
N LEU A 73 -2.29 25.29 -9.11
CA LEU A 73 -0.86 25.22 -9.38
C LEU A 73 -0.19 26.54 -8.95
N PRO A 74 0.57 26.56 -7.85
CA PRO A 74 1.21 27.78 -7.37
C PRO A 74 2.37 28.21 -8.28
N LEU A 75 2.68 29.50 -8.29
CA LEU A 75 3.89 30.02 -8.95
C LEU A 75 5.15 29.61 -8.15
N PRO A 76 6.32 29.53 -8.80
CA PRO A 76 7.58 29.37 -8.10
C PRO A 76 7.79 30.48 -7.07
N ASN A 77 8.26 30.11 -5.87
CA ASN A 77 8.65 31.05 -4.82
C ASN A 77 10.07 30.80 -4.30
N ALA A 78 10.82 29.89 -4.96
CA ALA A 78 12.20 29.54 -4.68
C ALA A 78 13.02 29.43 -5.98
N PRO A 79 14.36 29.52 -5.93
CA PRO A 79 15.23 29.38 -7.10
C PRO A 79 15.01 28.07 -7.86
N GLY A 80 15.26 28.08 -9.18
CA GLY A 80 15.19 26.89 -10.02
C GLY A 80 13.78 26.48 -10.44
N ASN A 81 12.83 27.44 -10.51
CA ASN A 81 11.42 27.18 -10.80
C ASN A 81 10.79 26.20 -9.79
N ILE A 82 11.11 26.38 -8.51
CA ILE A 82 10.62 25.54 -7.42
C ILE A 82 9.56 26.28 -6.60
N PHE A 83 8.53 25.55 -6.20
CA PHE A 83 7.65 25.92 -5.11
C PHE A 83 8.12 25.26 -3.81
N SER A 84 8.29 26.07 -2.78
CA SER A 84 8.59 25.71 -1.41
C SER A 84 7.40 26.08 -0.52
N GLY A 85 6.75 25.07 0.07
CA GLY A 85 5.59 25.24 0.93
C GLY A 85 5.72 24.43 2.20
N SER A 86 5.19 24.96 3.31
CA SER A 86 5.10 24.24 4.59
C SER A 86 3.77 24.53 5.25
N LYS A 87 3.03 23.48 5.62
CA LYS A 87 1.75 23.59 6.34
C LYS A 87 1.83 22.89 7.70
N SER A 88 1.50 23.62 8.75
CA SER A 88 1.34 23.02 10.09
C SER A 88 0.08 22.17 10.10
N VAL A 89 0.23 20.91 10.50
CA VAL A 89 -0.89 19.95 10.58
C VAL A 89 -0.96 19.35 11.99
N PRO A 90 -1.55 20.08 12.95
CA PRO A 90 -1.67 19.57 14.30
C PRO A 90 -2.54 18.30 14.31
N THR A 91 -2.13 17.31 15.10
CA THR A 91 -2.93 16.12 15.36
C THR A 91 -3.62 16.27 16.69
N ASN A 92 -4.95 16.31 16.67
CA ASN A 92 -5.78 16.32 17.85
C ASN A 92 -6.24 14.90 18.15
N VAL A 93 -5.85 14.39 19.32
CA VAL A 93 -6.25 13.07 19.82
C VAL A 93 -7.12 13.27 21.05
N ARG A 94 -8.27 12.59 21.07
CA ARG A 94 -9.16 12.52 22.22
C ARG A 94 -9.36 11.05 22.56
N GLU A 95 -9.23 10.70 23.83
CA GLU A 95 -9.46 9.35 24.33
C GLU A 95 -10.18 9.40 25.68
N GLU A 96 -11.25 8.62 25.78
CA GLU A 96 -11.92 8.31 27.04
C GLU A 96 -11.89 6.81 27.28
N ILE A 97 -11.47 6.42 28.47
CA ILE A 97 -11.45 5.02 28.90
C ILE A 97 -12.27 4.88 30.17
N VAL A 98 -13.21 3.93 30.16
CA VAL A 98 -13.98 3.52 31.34
C VAL A 98 -13.75 2.03 31.55
N ARG A 99 -13.34 1.66 32.75
CA ARG A 99 -13.24 0.26 33.17
C ARG A 99 -13.93 0.06 34.52
N VAL A 100 -14.75 -0.97 34.61
CA VAL A 100 -15.42 -1.40 35.83
C VAL A 100 -15.21 -2.90 35.99
N ASP A 101 -14.58 -3.30 37.08
CA ASP A 101 -14.46 -4.69 37.50
C ASP A 101 -15.26 -4.88 38.79
N HIS A 102 -16.15 -5.85 38.83
CA HIS A 102 -17.00 -6.11 39.98
C HIS A 102 -17.14 -7.61 40.24
N GLN A 103 -16.98 -8.02 41.49
CA GLN A 103 -17.23 -9.39 41.94
C GLN A 103 -18.66 -9.45 42.48
N LEU A 104 -19.55 -10.13 41.73
CA LEU A 104 -20.94 -10.35 42.16
C LEU A 104 -21.04 -11.40 43.27
N SER A 105 -20.07 -12.32 43.32
CA SER A 105 -19.91 -13.33 44.38
C SER A 105 -18.47 -13.84 44.38
N GLU A 106 -18.14 -14.78 45.28
CA GLU A 106 -16.85 -15.48 45.28
C GLU A 106 -16.56 -16.27 43.99
N LYS A 107 -17.60 -16.59 43.19
CA LYS A 107 -17.47 -17.37 41.97
C LYS A 107 -17.71 -16.59 40.69
N ILE A 108 -18.33 -15.40 40.75
CA ILE A 108 -18.76 -14.66 39.56
C ILE A 108 -18.16 -13.26 39.59
N GLY A 109 -17.33 -12.96 38.59
CA GLY A 109 -16.83 -11.63 38.30
C GLY A 109 -17.35 -11.11 36.97
N ILE A 110 -17.61 -9.81 36.90
CA ILE A 110 -17.94 -9.10 35.66
C ILE A 110 -16.91 -8.00 35.44
N MET A 111 -16.49 -7.84 34.19
CA MET A 111 -15.69 -6.73 33.73
C MET A 111 -16.39 -6.04 32.57
N PHE A 112 -16.53 -4.73 32.66
CA PHE A 112 -16.90 -3.85 31.57
C PHE A 112 -15.73 -2.94 31.26
N HIS A 113 -15.37 -2.83 29.98
CA HIS A 113 -14.35 -1.91 29.51
C HIS A 113 -14.81 -1.26 28.22
N PHE A 114 -14.73 0.06 28.15
CA PHE A 114 -15.13 0.87 27.02
C PHE A 114 -14.09 1.94 26.73
N ILE A 115 -13.77 2.09 25.45
CA ILE A 115 -12.90 3.13 24.91
C ILE A 115 -13.70 3.89 23.86
N ASN A 116 -13.70 5.22 23.97
CA ASN A 116 -14.11 6.12 22.91
C ASN A 116 -12.90 6.98 22.55
N GLU A 117 -12.44 6.86 21.32
CA GLU A 117 -11.29 7.61 20.83
C GLU A 117 -11.65 8.36 19.56
N SER A 118 -10.91 9.42 19.27
CA SER A 118 -10.97 10.10 17.99
C SER A 118 -9.63 10.73 17.69
N ILE A 119 -9.21 10.58 16.44
CA ILE A 119 -8.08 11.32 15.90
C ILE A 119 -8.59 12.26 14.80
N LEU A 120 -8.16 13.51 14.86
CA LEU A 120 -8.48 14.57 13.90
C LEU A 120 -7.20 15.30 13.51
N TYR A 121 -6.87 15.31 12.22
CA TYR A 121 -5.73 16.07 11.70
C TYR A 121 -5.96 16.44 10.24
N ASP A 122 -5.30 17.50 9.81
CA ASP A 122 -5.23 17.83 8.39
C ASP A 122 -4.01 17.16 7.75
N THR A 123 -4.12 16.89 6.46
CA THR A 123 -2.98 16.50 5.63
C THR A 123 -2.62 17.68 4.74
N PRO A 124 -1.32 17.91 4.48
CA PRO A 124 -0.90 19.08 3.72
C PRO A 124 -1.18 18.93 2.21
N SER A 125 -1.43 17.70 1.74
CA SER A 125 -1.88 17.32 0.40
C SER A 125 -3.04 16.33 0.53
N THR A 126 -3.78 16.07 -0.55
CA THR A 126 -4.89 15.10 -0.57
C THR A 126 -4.44 13.73 -0.08
N LEU A 127 -5.13 13.17 0.92
CA LEU A 127 -4.82 11.86 1.48
C LEU A 127 -5.19 10.76 0.47
N TRP A 128 -4.26 9.83 0.25
CA TRP A 128 -4.40 8.76 -0.76
C TRP A 128 -4.65 9.29 -2.19
N GLY A 129 -4.34 10.57 -2.44
CA GLY A 129 -4.28 11.18 -3.76
C GLY A 129 -2.85 11.43 -4.21
N GLY A 130 -2.70 11.97 -5.42
CA GLY A 130 -1.39 12.26 -6.02
C GLY A 130 -0.97 13.73 -6.04
N SER A 131 -1.64 14.63 -5.29
CA SER A 131 -1.38 16.07 -5.38
C SER A 131 0.05 16.40 -4.93
N SER A 132 0.78 17.12 -5.76
CA SER A 132 2.16 17.54 -5.48
C SER A 132 2.24 18.83 -4.68
N TYR A 133 1.20 19.66 -4.71
CA TYR A 133 1.18 20.97 -4.05
C TYR A 133 0.29 20.97 -2.80
N GLN A 134 0.62 21.85 -1.86
CA GLN A 134 -0.15 22.08 -0.63
C GLN A 134 -1.30 23.08 -0.80
N THR A 135 -1.83 23.21 -2.03
CA THR A 135 -2.96 24.07 -2.39
C THR A 135 -4.32 23.43 -2.09
N LEU A 136 -4.29 22.12 -1.83
CA LEU A 136 -5.40 21.24 -1.55
C LEU A 136 -4.94 20.27 -0.45
N GLY A 137 -5.84 19.83 0.43
CA GLY A 137 -5.53 18.80 1.42
C GLY A 137 -6.79 18.18 2.01
N THR A 138 -6.61 17.27 2.96
CA THR A 138 -7.72 16.51 3.55
C THR A 138 -7.77 16.70 5.04
N THR A 139 -8.95 16.99 5.57
CA THR A 139 -9.22 16.79 7.00
C THR A 139 -9.57 15.33 7.23
N PHE A 140 -8.72 14.61 7.93
CA PHE A 140 -8.93 13.22 8.34
C PHE A 140 -9.55 13.18 9.73
N ASN A 141 -10.73 12.58 9.84
CA ASN A 141 -11.40 12.34 11.11
C ASN A 141 -11.70 10.85 11.28
N ASN A 142 -11.22 10.24 12.37
CA ASN A 142 -11.46 8.83 12.67
C ASN A 142 -11.95 8.58 14.11
N PRO A 143 -13.24 8.84 14.40
CA PRO A 143 -13.84 8.42 15.65
C PRO A 143 -13.98 6.89 15.70
N SER A 144 -13.54 6.31 16.81
CA SER A 144 -13.56 4.87 17.06
C SER A 144 -14.09 4.55 18.45
N ARG A 145 -14.75 3.39 18.56
CA ARG A 145 -15.32 2.90 19.82
C ARG A 145 -15.01 1.42 19.96
N ALA A 146 -14.59 1.02 21.14
CA ALA A 146 -14.38 -0.37 21.50
C ALA A 146 -15.03 -0.64 22.86
N GLY A 147 -15.72 -1.76 23.00
CA GLY A 147 -16.41 -2.14 24.22
C GLY A 147 -16.36 -3.64 24.43
N VAL A 148 -16.12 -4.07 25.66
CA VAL A 148 -16.22 -5.47 26.07
C VAL A 148 -16.99 -5.57 27.38
N LEU A 149 -17.94 -6.48 27.40
CA LEU A 149 -18.56 -7.00 28.61
C LEU A 149 -18.11 -8.46 28.75
N LYS A 150 -17.40 -8.77 29.84
CA LYS A 150 -16.90 -10.11 30.15
C LYS A 150 -17.47 -10.60 31.47
N MET A 151 -17.96 -11.82 31.50
CA MET A 151 -18.29 -12.57 32.72
C MET A 151 -17.26 -13.67 32.93
N THR A 152 -16.84 -13.87 34.17
CA THR A 152 -15.96 -14.94 34.60
C THR A 152 -16.66 -15.74 35.68
N TYR A 153 -16.84 -17.04 35.46
CA TYR A 153 -17.50 -17.95 36.39
C TYR A 153 -16.57 -19.09 36.80
N THR A 154 -16.12 -19.06 38.05
CA THR A 154 -15.32 -20.11 38.69
C THR A 154 -16.25 -21.23 39.16
N ILE A 155 -16.45 -22.23 38.31
CA ILE A 155 -17.34 -23.37 38.58
C ILE A 155 -16.74 -24.25 39.70
N SER A 156 -15.43 -24.50 39.63
CA SER A 156 -14.63 -25.19 40.65
C SER A 156 -13.19 -24.65 40.66
N PRO A 157 -12.33 -25.01 41.63
CA PRO A 157 -10.92 -24.62 41.63
C PRO A 157 -10.13 -25.07 40.38
N SER A 158 -10.70 -25.97 39.58
CA SER A 158 -10.08 -26.53 38.38
C SER A 158 -10.83 -26.22 37.08
N LEU A 159 -12.00 -25.58 37.15
CA LEU A 159 -12.87 -25.33 36.00
C LEU A 159 -13.37 -23.89 36.00
N LEU A 160 -13.02 -23.15 34.96
CA LEU A 160 -13.33 -21.74 34.76
C LEU A 160 -14.03 -21.54 33.42
N ASN A 161 -15.14 -20.82 33.41
CA ASN A 161 -15.79 -20.34 32.20
C ASN A 161 -15.66 -18.82 32.08
N GLU A 162 -15.38 -18.34 30.88
CA GLU A 162 -15.34 -16.92 30.53
C GLU A 162 -16.22 -16.68 29.31
N ALA A 163 -17.26 -15.86 29.46
CA ALA A 163 -18.11 -15.43 28.36
C ALA A 163 -17.91 -13.94 28.10
N ALA A 164 -17.88 -13.51 26.83
CA ALA A 164 -17.73 -12.10 26.49
C ALA A 164 -18.56 -11.67 25.27
N LEU A 165 -19.09 -10.45 25.35
CA LEU A 165 -19.64 -9.69 24.24
C LEU A 165 -18.66 -8.54 23.94
N ASN A 166 -18.16 -8.49 22.70
CA ASN A 166 -17.26 -7.46 22.23
C ASN A 166 -17.95 -6.66 21.10
N TYR A 167 -17.71 -5.36 21.08
CA TYR A 167 -18.05 -4.47 19.99
C TYR A 167 -16.84 -3.60 19.68
N ASN A 168 -16.48 -3.50 18.40
CA ASN A 168 -15.48 -2.55 17.93
C ASN A 168 -16.03 -1.84 16.70
N GLY A 169 -15.73 -0.56 16.53
CA GLY A 169 -16.01 0.08 15.27
C GLY A 169 -15.33 1.41 15.11
N ASN A 170 -15.03 1.76 13.86
CA ASN A 170 -14.40 3.00 13.48
C ASN A 170 -15.10 3.62 12.27
N ARG A 171 -14.94 4.94 12.11
CA ARG A 171 -15.47 5.66 10.96
C ARG A 171 -14.37 6.55 10.44
N ILE A 172 -14.00 6.42 9.17
CA ILE A 172 -13.05 7.32 8.52
C ILE A 172 -13.87 8.29 7.68
N ILE A 173 -13.66 9.58 7.92
CA ILE A 173 -14.31 10.66 7.20
C ILE A 173 -13.20 11.54 6.64
N LEU A 174 -13.15 11.63 5.31
CA LEU A 174 -12.26 12.51 4.59
C LEU A 174 -13.06 13.69 4.05
N THR A 175 -12.63 14.89 4.39
CA THR A 175 -13.25 16.13 3.91
C THR A 175 -12.19 16.93 3.14
N PRO A 176 -12.47 17.35 1.89
CA PRO A 176 -11.52 18.13 1.12
C PRO A 176 -11.40 19.55 1.69
N THR A 177 -10.20 20.11 1.61
CA THR A 177 -9.86 21.47 2.06
C THR A 177 -9.01 22.19 1.02
N GLY A 178 -9.05 23.52 0.98
CA GLY A 178 -8.27 24.30 0.01
C GLY A 178 -8.98 24.44 -1.34
N ILE A 179 -8.21 24.46 -2.42
CA ILE A 179 -8.68 24.78 -3.78
C ILE A 179 -9.17 23.49 -4.43
N PHE A 180 -10.43 23.10 -4.19
CA PHE A 180 -11.07 21.95 -4.85
C PHE A 180 -12.27 22.31 -5.72
N ALA A 181 -12.95 23.42 -5.45
CA ALA A 181 -14.16 23.82 -6.17
C ALA A 181 -13.83 24.37 -7.56
N ARG A 182 -14.60 23.95 -8.56
CA ARG A 182 -14.50 24.38 -9.96
C ARG A 182 -15.11 25.78 -10.12
N PRO A 183 -14.37 26.77 -10.64
CA PRO A 183 -14.92 28.09 -10.92
C PRO A 183 -15.81 28.07 -12.17
N GLY A 184 -16.74 29.01 -12.29
CA GLY A 184 -17.77 29.00 -13.36
C GLY A 184 -17.25 29.31 -14.77
N ASP A 185 -16.04 29.86 -14.88
CA ASP A 185 -15.33 30.09 -16.15
C ASP A 185 -14.60 28.85 -16.67
N LEU A 186 -14.37 27.83 -15.83
CA LEU A 186 -13.82 26.54 -16.22
C LEU A 186 -14.94 25.62 -16.73
N LYS A 187 -15.07 25.54 -18.06
CA LYS A 187 -16.10 24.81 -18.80
C LYS A 187 -15.52 23.57 -19.47
N VAL A 188 -15.00 22.66 -18.66
CA VAL A 188 -14.53 21.34 -19.12
C VAL A 188 -15.70 20.37 -19.21
N GLY A 189 -15.73 19.57 -20.28
CA GLY A 189 -16.69 18.48 -20.44
C GLY A 189 -16.46 17.32 -19.46
N GLU A 190 -17.54 16.60 -19.17
CA GLU A 190 -17.59 15.37 -18.37
C GLU A 190 -18.42 14.35 -19.15
N PHE A 191 -18.05 13.07 -19.10
CA PHE A 191 -18.83 11.95 -19.61
C PHE A 191 -20.11 11.75 -18.79
N PHE A 192 -20.04 11.97 -17.48
CA PHE A 192 -21.13 11.72 -16.55
C PHE A 192 -21.38 12.96 -15.69
N PRO A 193 -22.62 13.46 -15.60
CA PRO A 193 -22.94 14.64 -14.80
C PRO A 193 -23.10 14.29 -13.31
N THR A 194 -22.10 13.65 -12.69
CA THR A 194 -22.15 13.14 -11.30
C THR A 194 -21.06 13.71 -10.40
N ASN A 195 -20.37 14.75 -10.86
CA ASN A 195 -19.47 15.57 -10.04
C ASN A 195 -20.25 16.42 -9.03
N ALA A 196 -20.86 15.78 -8.03
CA ALA A 196 -21.81 16.39 -7.09
C ALA A 196 -21.23 17.54 -6.25
N GLN A 197 -19.90 17.62 -6.09
CA GLN A 197 -19.21 18.68 -5.36
C GLN A 197 -18.66 19.78 -6.29
N ASN A 198 -18.96 19.71 -7.59
CA ASN A 198 -18.42 20.58 -8.64
C ASN A 198 -16.90 20.76 -8.49
N ARG A 199 -16.15 19.65 -8.40
CA ARG A 199 -14.71 19.67 -8.19
C ARG A 199 -13.96 20.03 -9.46
N LEU A 200 -12.81 20.69 -9.31
CA LEU A 200 -11.82 20.85 -10.38
C LEU A 200 -11.39 19.48 -10.91
N PRO A 201 -11.18 19.32 -12.22
CA PRO A 201 -10.65 18.07 -12.75
C PRO A 201 -9.23 17.81 -12.20
N THR A 202 -8.88 16.53 -12.06
CA THR A 202 -7.50 16.13 -11.80
C THR A 202 -6.66 16.45 -13.04
N VAL A 203 -5.46 17.01 -12.83
CA VAL A 203 -4.51 17.35 -13.90
C VAL A 203 -3.13 16.82 -13.53
N ARG A 204 -2.61 15.90 -14.33
CA ARG A 204 -1.31 15.24 -14.13
C ARG A 204 -0.34 15.64 -15.24
N PHE A 205 0.82 16.15 -14.86
CA PHE A 205 1.93 16.46 -15.76
C PHE A 205 3.04 15.42 -15.59
N LYS A 206 3.36 14.67 -16.64
CA LYS A 206 4.56 13.83 -16.68
C LYS A 206 5.81 14.69 -16.90
N ALA A 207 6.92 14.06 -17.25
CA ALA A 207 8.16 14.74 -17.57
C ALA A 207 7.92 15.89 -18.57
N PRO A 208 8.63 17.02 -18.44
CA PRO A 208 9.69 17.27 -17.46
C PRO A 208 9.19 17.73 -16.07
N LEU A 209 7.91 18.11 -15.92
CA LEU A 209 7.40 18.67 -14.65
C LEU A 209 7.27 17.63 -13.54
N ASN A 210 6.69 16.46 -13.84
CA ASN A 210 6.43 15.39 -12.86
C ASN A 210 5.63 15.84 -11.63
N VAL A 211 4.55 16.58 -11.86
CA VAL A 211 3.66 17.11 -10.80
C VAL A 211 2.20 16.84 -11.14
N ALA A 212 1.34 16.83 -10.14
CA ALA A 212 -0.10 16.67 -10.32
C ALA A 212 -0.89 17.56 -9.34
N TYR A 213 -2.08 17.96 -9.78
CA TYR A 213 -3.16 18.46 -8.94
C TYR A 213 -4.27 17.40 -8.93
N ASP A 214 -4.66 16.93 -7.75
CA ASP A 214 -5.53 15.76 -7.60
C ASP A 214 -6.45 15.88 -6.37
N PRO A 215 -7.72 16.30 -6.54
CA PRO A 215 -8.75 16.30 -5.49
C PRO A 215 -9.24 14.90 -5.10
N ALA A 216 -8.74 13.85 -5.76
CA ALA A 216 -9.05 12.46 -5.48
C ALA A 216 -10.57 12.21 -5.41
N PHE A 217 -10.98 11.26 -4.57
CA PHE A 217 -12.35 10.79 -4.40
C PHE A 217 -13.05 11.46 -3.20
N GLU A 218 -12.58 12.64 -2.77
CA GLU A 218 -13.07 13.33 -1.57
C GLU A 218 -14.29 14.24 -1.84
N PRO A 219 -15.28 14.32 -0.94
CA PRO A 219 -15.36 13.70 0.37
C PRO A 219 -15.57 12.19 0.31
N TRP A 220 -15.03 11.48 1.30
CA TRP A 220 -15.08 10.02 1.33
C TRP A 220 -15.41 9.52 2.73
N TYR A 221 -16.33 8.56 2.79
CA TYR A 221 -16.78 7.98 4.04
C TYR A 221 -16.62 6.47 4.06
N ASN A 222 -16.16 6.00 5.22
CA ASN A 222 -16.06 4.60 5.54
C ASN A 222 -16.49 4.36 6.98
N ALA A 223 -17.22 3.28 7.22
CA ALA A 223 -17.50 2.77 8.56
C ALA A 223 -17.26 1.26 8.63
N ALA A 224 -16.64 0.79 9.71
CA ALA A 224 -16.54 -0.63 10.03
C ALA A 224 -17.04 -0.87 11.45
N ASP A 225 -17.83 -1.93 11.61
CA ASP A 225 -18.34 -2.41 12.89
C ASP A 225 -18.16 -3.92 12.98
N ASP A 226 -17.59 -4.37 14.09
CA ASP A 226 -17.46 -5.77 14.46
C ASP A 226 -18.20 -6.01 15.77
N THR A 227 -18.98 -7.10 15.82
CA THR A 227 -19.63 -7.56 17.04
C THR A 227 -19.33 -9.03 17.21
N GLN A 228 -18.79 -9.41 18.37
CA GLN A 228 -18.37 -10.76 18.66
C GLN A 228 -18.96 -11.24 19.97
N VAL A 229 -19.58 -12.41 19.94
CA VAL A 229 -19.89 -13.19 21.14
C VAL A 229 -18.91 -14.35 21.21
N ARG A 230 -18.30 -14.57 22.38
CA ARG A 230 -17.39 -15.69 22.60
C ARG A 230 -17.59 -16.33 23.97
N ASP A 231 -17.32 -17.61 24.04
CA ASP A 231 -17.28 -18.40 25.26
C ASP A 231 -16.01 -19.25 25.29
N ASP A 232 -15.33 -19.25 26.42
CA ASP A 232 -14.07 -19.94 26.65
C ASP A 232 -14.17 -20.76 27.96
N VAL A 233 -13.78 -22.04 27.91
CA VAL A 233 -13.75 -22.93 29.07
C VAL A 233 -12.32 -23.40 29.31
N SER A 234 -11.79 -23.15 30.50
CA SER A 234 -10.47 -23.64 30.94
C SER A 234 -10.65 -24.72 32.00
N TRP A 235 -10.01 -25.88 31.80
CA TRP A 235 -10.14 -27.03 32.68
C TRP A 235 -8.79 -27.67 32.97
N ILE A 236 -8.40 -27.71 34.24
CA ILE A 236 -7.19 -28.37 34.71
C ILE A 236 -7.58 -29.74 35.26
N ARG A 237 -7.02 -30.81 34.70
CA ARG A 237 -7.24 -32.17 35.19
C ARG A 237 -5.96 -32.97 35.15
N GLY A 238 -5.42 -33.28 36.33
CA GLY A 238 -4.17 -34.01 36.47
C GLY A 238 -3.01 -33.28 35.78
N LYS A 239 -2.41 -33.92 34.78
CA LYS A 239 -1.28 -33.37 34.00
C LYS A 239 -1.71 -32.54 32.78
N HIS A 240 -3.00 -32.36 32.56
CA HIS A 240 -3.57 -31.66 31.42
C HIS A 240 -4.14 -30.30 31.82
N SER A 241 -3.95 -29.33 30.94
CA SER A 241 -4.60 -28.03 30.99
C SER A 241 -5.33 -27.84 29.67
N PHE A 242 -6.62 -28.16 29.68
CA PHE A 242 -7.49 -28.03 28.53
C PHE A 242 -8.04 -26.62 28.41
N LYS A 243 -8.21 -26.17 27.17
CA LYS A 243 -8.99 -24.97 26.86
C LYS A 243 -9.83 -25.19 25.61
N PHE A 244 -11.12 -24.89 25.73
CA PHE A 244 -12.10 -24.96 24.64
C PHE A 244 -12.67 -23.56 24.42
N GLY A 245 -13.07 -23.24 23.20
CA GLY A 245 -13.83 -22.02 22.97
C GLY A 245 -14.57 -22.00 21.65
N ALA A 246 -15.61 -21.18 21.60
CA ALA A 246 -16.40 -20.92 20.41
C ALA A 246 -16.71 -19.42 20.32
N GLN A 247 -16.81 -18.91 19.10
CA GLN A 247 -17.13 -17.50 18.85
C GLN A 247 -17.99 -17.34 17.60
N LEU A 248 -18.90 -16.36 17.66
CA LEU A 248 -19.65 -15.85 16.53
C LEU A 248 -19.29 -14.38 16.35
N MET A 249 -18.78 -14.03 15.17
CA MET A 249 -18.34 -12.68 14.83
C MET A 249 -19.14 -12.17 13.64
N ARG A 250 -19.69 -10.97 13.73
CA ARG A 250 -20.42 -10.31 12.65
C ARG A 250 -19.75 -8.99 12.31
N TYR A 251 -19.21 -8.93 11.10
CA TYR A 251 -18.53 -7.75 10.58
C TYR A 251 -19.39 -7.04 9.54
N ARG A 252 -19.46 -5.71 9.66
CA ARG A 252 -20.19 -4.81 8.77
C ARG A 252 -19.22 -3.74 8.30
N LYS A 253 -19.15 -3.53 7.00
CA LYS A 253 -18.37 -2.47 6.38
C LYS A 253 -19.28 -1.67 5.44
N ASN A 254 -19.26 -0.36 5.55
CA ASN A 254 -19.93 0.54 4.62
C ASN A 254 -18.85 1.48 4.07
N GLN A 255 -18.64 1.50 2.76
CA GLN A 255 -17.51 2.21 2.17
C GLN A 255 -17.91 2.85 0.84
N ASP A 256 -17.56 4.12 0.67
CA ASP A 256 -17.66 4.79 -0.63
C ASP A 256 -16.66 4.19 -1.62
N VAL A 257 -17.08 4.08 -2.87
CA VAL A 257 -16.20 3.64 -3.95
C VAL A 257 -15.07 4.65 -4.15
N PHE A 258 -13.86 4.13 -4.34
CA PHE A 258 -12.72 4.94 -4.76
C PHE A 258 -12.85 5.30 -6.25
N GLY A 259 -13.01 6.57 -6.56
CA GLY A 259 -12.84 7.07 -7.92
C GLY A 259 -13.25 8.53 -8.10
N ASN A 260 -12.85 9.05 -9.27
CA ASN A 260 -12.86 10.47 -9.58
C ASN A 260 -14.05 10.79 -10.50
N THR A 261 -15.13 11.36 -9.96
CA THR A 261 -16.28 11.80 -10.77
C THR A 261 -16.06 13.17 -11.43
N GLN A 262 -14.96 13.84 -11.10
CA GLN A 262 -14.53 15.14 -11.67
C GLN A 262 -13.66 15.01 -12.92
N GLY A 263 -13.33 13.78 -13.31
CA GLY A 263 -12.39 13.49 -14.39
C GLY A 263 -10.91 13.60 -13.99
N ASP A 264 -10.06 12.86 -14.69
CA ASP A 264 -8.61 12.86 -14.51
C ASP A 264 -7.89 12.89 -15.85
N TYR A 265 -7.25 14.03 -16.13
CA TYR A 265 -6.48 14.30 -17.33
C TYR A 265 -4.98 14.09 -17.08
N THR A 266 -4.34 13.37 -17.99
CA THR A 266 -2.87 13.28 -18.03
C THR A 266 -2.32 13.98 -19.27
N PHE A 267 -1.30 14.81 -19.07
CA PHE A 267 -0.50 15.47 -20.09
C PHE A 267 0.94 14.97 -19.98
N ASP A 268 1.50 14.48 -21.08
CA ASP A 268 2.81 13.82 -21.07
C ASP A 268 3.82 14.35 -22.09
N GLY A 269 3.45 15.36 -22.88
CA GLY A 269 4.30 15.93 -23.92
C GLY A 269 4.23 15.18 -25.24
N THR A 270 3.33 14.19 -25.41
CA THR A 270 3.16 13.45 -26.67
C THR A 270 2.99 14.39 -27.86
N PHE A 271 2.24 15.49 -27.70
CA PHE A 271 1.83 16.34 -28.81
C PHE A 271 2.84 17.45 -29.11
N THR A 272 3.38 18.11 -28.09
CA THR A 272 4.28 19.26 -28.24
C THR A 272 5.73 18.97 -27.87
N GLY A 273 6.03 17.83 -27.23
CA GLY A 273 7.32 17.55 -26.59
C GLY A 273 7.41 18.04 -25.14
N ASN A 274 6.38 18.71 -24.60
CA ASN A 274 6.37 19.22 -23.24
C ASN A 274 4.97 19.10 -22.61
N SER A 275 4.86 18.43 -21.45
CA SER A 275 3.58 18.17 -20.79
C SER A 275 2.79 19.43 -20.41
N PHE A 276 3.46 20.55 -20.14
CA PHE A 276 2.78 21.81 -19.84
C PHE A 276 2.30 22.54 -21.08
N ALA A 277 3.05 22.48 -22.18
CA ALA A 277 2.62 23.03 -23.47
C ALA A 277 1.40 22.27 -24.02
N ASP A 278 1.37 20.95 -23.86
CA ASP A 278 0.18 20.12 -24.16
C ASP A 278 -1.05 20.62 -23.40
N PHE A 279 -0.92 20.89 -22.10
CA PHE A 279 -1.99 21.44 -21.27
C PHE A 279 -2.46 22.83 -21.72
N LEU A 280 -1.53 23.74 -22.03
CA LEU A 280 -1.89 25.08 -22.50
C LEU A 280 -2.66 25.04 -23.82
N LEU A 281 -2.40 24.06 -24.69
CA LEU A 281 -3.14 23.88 -25.94
C LEU A 281 -4.43 23.05 -25.76
N GLY A 282 -4.61 22.42 -24.59
CA GLY A 282 -5.73 21.53 -24.29
C GLY A 282 -5.60 20.13 -24.89
N TYR A 283 -4.39 19.63 -25.15
CA TYR A 283 -4.13 18.32 -25.77
C TYR A 283 -3.76 17.27 -24.71
N ALA A 284 -4.76 16.60 -24.13
CA ALA A 284 -4.52 15.60 -23.10
C ALA A 284 -4.18 14.23 -23.71
N LYS A 285 -3.19 13.54 -23.12
CA LYS A 285 -2.83 12.18 -23.51
C LYS A 285 -3.92 11.18 -23.13
N SER A 286 -4.55 11.36 -21.98
CA SER A 286 -5.63 10.48 -21.55
C SER A 286 -6.60 11.19 -20.61
N TYR A 287 -7.82 10.66 -20.58
CA TYR A 287 -8.88 11.03 -19.66
C TYR A 287 -9.54 9.79 -19.07
N THR A 288 -9.87 9.83 -17.78
CA THR A 288 -10.69 8.80 -17.12
C THR A 288 -11.66 9.45 -16.15
N GLU A 289 -12.84 8.86 -15.99
CA GLU A 289 -13.89 9.42 -15.14
C GLU A 289 -14.80 8.32 -14.59
N LEU A 290 -15.04 8.33 -13.28
CA LEU A 290 -16.00 7.43 -12.64
C LEU A 290 -17.43 7.94 -12.86
N ALA A 291 -18.30 7.08 -13.38
CA ALA A 291 -19.68 7.43 -13.67
C ALA A 291 -20.51 7.81 -12.46
N ILE A 292 -20.29 7.15 -11.32
CA ILE A 292 -20.91 7.52 -10.04
C ILE A 292 -20.09 7.03 -8.87
N GLN A 293 -19.95 7.87 -7.85
CA GLN A 293 -19.39 7.50 -6.56
C GLN A 293 -20.50 6.92 -5.67
N ASP A 294 -20.69 5.60 -5.75
CA ASP A 294 -21.66 4.87 -4.93
C ASP A 294 -21.05 4.42 -3.58
N ARG A 295 -21.88 3.86 -2.70
CA ARG A 295 -21.49 3.27 -1.41
C ARG A 295 -21.86 1.79 -1.34
N GLY A 296 -20.86 0.95 -1.09
CA GLY A 296 -21.06 -0.48 -0.84
C GLY A 296 -21.37 -0.78 0.63
N TYR A 297 -22.28 -1.74 0.89
CA TYR A 297 -22.64 -2.21 2.23
C TYR A 297 -22.29 -3.68 2.41
N TYR A 298 -21.05 -3.96 2.80
CA TYR A 298 -20.49 -5.31 2.87
C TYR A 298 -20.73 -5.99 4.23
N ARG A 299 -21.04 -7.28 4.20
CA ARG A 299 -21.38 -8.08 5.39
C ARG A 299 -20.62 -9.40 5.37
N THR A 300 -20.14 -9.83 6.52
CA THR A 300 -19.66 -11.20 6.73
C THR A 300 -19.99 -11.68 8.15
N THR A 301 -20.13 -12.99 8.31
CA THR A 301 -20.38 -13.63 9.60
C THR A 301 -19.48 -14.85 9.69
N THR A 302 -18.70 -14.92 10.76
CA THR A 302 -17.74 -15.99 11.00
C THR A 302 -18.08 -16.72 12.27
N LEU A 303 -18.22 -18.03 12.15
CA LEU A 303 -18.26 -18.96 13.27
C LEU A 303 -16.87 -19.56 13.44
N SER A 304 -16.36 -19.63 14.67
CA SER A 304 -15.10 -20.32 14.97
C SER A 304 -15.21 -21.15 16.22
N SER A 305 -14.43 -22.23 16.28
CA SER A 305 -14.27 -23.05 17.48
C SER A 305 -12.85 -23.55 17.60
N TYR A 306 -12.43 -23.88 18.82
CA TYR A 306 -11.11 -24.45 19.07
C TYR A 306 -11.09 -25.34 20.32
N ALA A 307 -10.11 -26.23 20.35
CA ALA A 307 -9.74 -27.03 21.51
C ALA A 307 -8.22 -27.09 21.61
N THR A 308 -7.68 -27.00 22.83
CA THR A 308 -6.24 -27.09 23.10
C THR A 308 -5.99 -27.86 24.39
N ASP A 309 -4.82 -28.49 24.46
CA ASP A 309 -4.31 -29.19 25.64
C ASP A 309 -2.83 -28.88 25.83
N SER A 310 -2.48 -28.34 27.00
CA SER A 310 -1.10 -28.30 27.47
C SER A 310 -0.87 -29.47 28.41
N TRP A 311 -0.19 -30.49 27.89
CA TRP A 311 0.02 -31.77 28.55
C TRP A 311 1.44 -31.90 29.07
N ARG A 312 1.58 -31.95 30.39
CA ARG A 312 2.85 -32.27 31.06
C ARG A 312 3.07 -33.78 31.07
N VAL A 313 3.55 -34.34 29.96
CA VAL A 313 3.81 -35.78 29.81
C VAL A 313 4.74 -36.29 30.93
N SER A 314 5.81 -35.55 31.21
CA SER A 314 6.76 -35.82 32.30
C SER A 314 7.28 -34.52 32.92
N ASN A 315 8.16 -34.62 33.92
CA ASN A 315 8.85 -33.45 34.49
C ASN A 315 9.82 -32.78 33.50
N ARG A 316 10.07 -33.39 32.35
CA ARG A 316 10.98 -32.89 31.31
C ARG A 316 10.30 -32.56 30.00
N LEU A 317 9.13 -33.13 29.73
CA LEU A 317 8.43 -33.00 28.45
C LEU A 317 7.03 -32.41 28.65
N THR A 318 6.79 -31.30 27.98
CA THR A 318 5.45 -30.71 27.82
C THR A 318 5.09 -30.71 26.34
N LEU A 319 3.88 -31.19 26.02
CA LEU A 319 3.28 -31.10 24.70
C LEU A 319 2.19 -30.02 24.73
N ASN A 320 2.05 -29.29 23.62
CA ASN A 320 0.98 -28.34 23.40
C ASN A 320 0.25 -28.77 22.12
N LEU A 321 -0.98 -29.23 22.28
CA LEU A 321 -1.82 -29.73 21.19
C LEU A 321 -2.98 -28.77 20.98
N GLY A 322 -3.35 -28.51 19.73
CA GLY A 322 -4.45 -27.63 19.41
C GLY A 322 -5.08 -27.91 18.06
N LEU A 323 -6.39 -27.66 17.97
CA LEU A 323 -7.15 -27.66 16.73
C LEU A 323 -8.09 -26.45 16.75
N ARG A 324 -8.11 -25.71 15.64
CA ARG A 324 -9.07 -24.62 15.40
C ARG A 324 -9.84 -24.90 14.10
N TRP A 325 -11.12 -24.58 14.08
CA TRP A 325 -11.92 -24.50 12.86
C TRP A 325 -12.57 -23.13 12.76
N GLU A 326 -12.68 -22.59 11.55
CA GLU A 326 -13.23 -21.26 11.33
C GLU A 326 -13.95 -21.12 9.99
N ALA A 327 -15.24 -20.82 9.99
CA ALA A 327 -15.98 -20.49 8.79
C ALA A 327 -15.63 -19.07 8.31
N ILE A 328 -14.78 -18.95 7.28
CA ILE A 328 -14.32 -17.68 6.72
C ILE A 328 -14.96 -17.45 5.33
N PRO A 329 -16.24 -17.02 5.26
CA PRO A 329 -16.85 -16.71 3.98
C PRO A 329 -16.38 -15.35 3.45
N HIS A 330 -16.43 -15.18 2.12
CA HIS A 330 -16.28 -13.88 1.49
C HIS A 330 -17.38 -12.92 1.92
N ALA A 331 -17.02 -11.64 1.99
CA ALA A 331 -18.00 -10.59 2.21
C ALA A 331 -18.94 -10.48 1.01
N TYR A 332 -20.22 -10.19 1.28
CA TYR A 332 -21.22 -9.92 0.24
C TYR A 332 -21.80 -8.52 0.43
N GLU A 333 -22.26 -7.90 -0.67
CA GLU A 333 -22.94 -6.61 -0.63
C GLU A 333 -24.42 -6.84 -0.28
N LEU A 334 -24.94 -6.05 0.66
CA LEU A 334 -26.24 -6.27 1.30
C LEU A 334 -27.40 -6.31 0.28
N SER A 335 -27.35 -5.45 -0.72
CA SER A 335 -28.35 -5.27 -1.77
C SER A 335 -27.98 -5.98 -3.08
N ASN A 336 -26.96 -6.84 -3.05
CA ASN A 336 -26.41 -7.55 -4.22
C ASN A 336 -25.96 -6.59 -5.34
N ARG A 337 -25.49 -5.39 -4.99
CA ARG A 337 -25.01 -4.38 -5.94
C ARG A 337 -23.53 -4.54 -6.26
N MET A 338 -23.17 -5.74 -6.71
CA MET A 338 -21.82 -6.04 -7.19
C MET A 338 -21.86 -7.00 -8.38
N SER A 339 -20.84 -6.91 -9.22
CA SER A 339 -20.65 -7.76 -10.38
C SER A 339 -19.22 -8.26 -10.46
N ASN A 340 -19.04 -9.41 -11.11
CA ASN A 340 -17.74 -10.03 -11.35
C ASN A 340 -17.65 -10.46 -12.82
N PHE A 341 -16.42 -10.47 -13.36
CA PHE A 341 -16.16 -11.02 -14.69
C PHE A 341 -15.87 -12.51 -14.58
N TYR A 342 -16.57 -13.31 -15.37
CA TYR A 342 -16.40 -14.76 -15.47
C TYR A 342 -16.04 -15.12 -16.92
N PRO A 343 -14.80 -15.52 -17.21
CA PRO A 343 -14.38 -15.87 -18.57
C PRO A 343 -15.25 -16.92 -19.25
N ASP A 344 -15.78 -17.88 -18.47
CA ASP A 344 -16.69 -18.94 -18.95
C ASP A 344 -18.08 -18.43 -19.36
N LEU A 345 -18.47 -17.22 -18.95
CA LEU A 345 -19.72 -16.58 -19.35
C LEU A 345 -19.58 -15.68 -20.58
N TYR A 346 -18.35 -15.41 -21.03
CA TYR A 346 -18.11 -14.57 -22.20
C TYR A 346 -18.41 -15.34 -23.47
N LYS A 347 -19.27 -14.80 -24.33
CA LYS A 347 -19.63 -15.41 -25.61
C LYS A 347 -19.07 -14.59 -26.77
N THR A 348 -18.35 -15.22 -27.69
CA THR A 348 -17.66 -14.53 -28.80
C THR A 348 -18.63 -13.94 -29.82
N ASP A 349 -19.82 -14.51 -29.97
CA ASP A 349 -20.90 -13.98 -30.81
C ASP A 349 -21.57 -12.73 -30.22
N GLN A 350 -21.32 -12.44 -28.94
CA GLN A 350 -21.75 -11.22 -28.24
C GLN A 350 -20.62 -10.19 -28.11
N ALA A 351 -19.51 -10.33 -28.86
CA ALA A 351 -18.46 -9.33 -28.92
C ALA A 351 -19.02 -7.97 -29.42
N PRO A 352 -18.58 -6.83 -28.85
CA PRO A 352 -19.16 -5.54 -29.19
C PRO A 352 -18.73 -5.09 -30.58
N ARG A 353 -19.44 -4.10 -31.11
CA ARG A 353 -19.00 -3.33 -32.28
C ARG A 353 -18.37 -2.02 -31.81
N PHE A 354 -17.35 -1.57 -32.52
CA PHE A 354 -16.67 -0.31 -32.25
C PHE A 354 -17.08 0.73 -33.29
N ASN A 355 -17.40 1.93 -32.83
CA ASN A 355 -17.56 3.09 -33.68
C ASN A 355 -16.20 3.58 -34.20
N ALA A 356 -16.22 4.48 -35.18
CA ALA A 356 -15.01 5.06 -35.76
C ALA A 356 -14.19 5.86 -34.71
N ASP A 357 -14.90 6.52 -33.79
CA ASP A 357 -14.33 7.30 -32.67
C ASP A 357 -13.73 6.43 -31.54
N GLY A 358 -13.82 5.10 -31.64
CA GLY A 358 -13.32 4.15 -30.64
C GLY A 358 -14.29 3.83 -29.50
N SER A 359 -15.43 4.52 -29.41
CA SER A 359 -16.52 4.15 -28.50
C SER A 359 -17.19 2.84 -28.94
N LEU A 360 -17.92 2.23 -28.02
CA LEU A 360 -18.70 1.02 -28.29
C LEU A 360 -20.09 1.40 -28.83
N ASP A 361 -20.55 0.67 -29.84
CA ASP A 361 -21.92 0.76 -30.35
C ASP A 361 -22.88 0.15 -29.32
N THR A 362 -23.57 1.02 -28.58
CA THR A 362 -24.50 0.65 -27.51
C THR A 362 -25.78 -0.03 -28.00
N THR A 363 -26.02 -0.06 -29.31
CA THR A 363 -27.12 -0.82 -29.94
C THR A 363 -26.69 -2.23 -30.36
N GLY A 364 -25.38 -2.51 -30.28
CA GLY A 364 -24.79 -3.80 -30.61
C GLY A 364 -25.04 -4.90 -29.57
N PRO A 365 -24.59 -6.13 -29.85
CA PRO A 365 -24.78 -7.28 -28.96
C PRO A 365 -24.01 -7.12 -27.64
N GLY A 366 -24.43 -7.85 -26.60
CA GLY A 366 -23.84 -7.82 -25.27
C GLY A 366 -24.19 -6.59 -24.40
N PHE A 367 -24.87 -5.58 -24.96
CA PHE A 367 -25.38 -4.43 -24.22
C PHE A 367 -26.73 -4.72 -23.55
N ARG A 368 -26.89 -4.31 -22.29
CA ARG A 368 -28.17 -4.38 -21.57
C ARG A 368 -28.26 -3.30 -20.49
N THR A 369 -29.47 -2.83 -20.23
CA THR A 369 -29.78 -2.04 -19.04
C THR A 369 -30.11 -2.95 -17.86
N VAL A 370 -29.90 -2.48 -16.63
CA VAL A 370 -30.22 -3.24 -15.41
C VAL A 370 -31.13 -2.41 -14.54
N SER A 371 -32.33 -2.91 -14.25
CA SER A 371 -33.30 -2.21 -13.41
C SER A 371 -32.90 -2.24 -11.92
N GLY A 372 -33.34 -1.23 -11.17
CA GLY A 372 -33.14 -1.16 -9.71
C GLY A 372 -31.73 -0.77 -9.25
N VAL A 373 -30.90 -0.21 -10.14
CA VAL A 373 -29.55 0.31 -9.83
C VAL A 373 -29.47 1.81 -10.17
N PRO A 374 -28.50 2.58 -9.61
CA PRO A 374 -28.39 4.01 -9.85
C PRO A 374 -28.30 4.42 -11.32
N LEU A 375 -27.62 3.59 -12.15
CA LEU A 375 -27.41 3.82 -13.58
C LEU A 375 -28.36 2.96 -14.45
N SER A 376 -29.62 2.81 -14.04
CA SER A 376 -30.59 1.88 -14.66
C SER A 376 -30.92 2.16 -16.12
N ASN A 377 -30.73 3.40 -16.59
CA ASN A 377 -30.99 3.82 -17.97
C ASN A 377 -29.76 3.73 -18.88
N VAL A 378 -28.58 3.38 -18.32
CA VAL A 378 -27.34 3.29 -19.11
C VAL A 378 -27.20 1.88 -19.68
N PRO A 379 -27.08 1.72 -21.01
CA PRO A 379 -26.78 0.43 -21.61
C PRO A 379 -25.30 0.10 -21.38
N PHE A 380 -25.01 -0.85 -20.49
CA PHE A 380 -23.65 -1.32 -20.26
C PHE A 380 -23.36 -2.57 -21.09
N TYR A 381 -22.12 -2.69 -21.55
CA TYR A 381 -21.61 -3.93 -22.11
C TYR A 381 -21.38 -4.93 -20.97
N LEU A 382 -22.15 -6.03 -20.94
CA LEU A 382 -22.19 -6.97 -19.81
C LEU A 382 -21.94 -8.43 -20.22
N ASN A 383 -21.38 -8.67 -21.40
CA ASN A 383 -20.95 -10.01 -21.83
C ASN A 383 -19.87 -10.55 -20.86
N GLY A 384 -20.00 -11.80 -20.39
CA GLY A 384 -19.11 -12.34 -19.37
C GLY A 384 -19.32 -11.80 -17.95
N VAL A 385 -20.23 -10.86 -17.73
CA VAL A 385 -20.47 -10.25 -16.40
C VAL A 385 -21.59 -10.96 -15.66
N GLY A 386 -21.25 -11.54 -14.51
CA GLY A 386 -22.21 -12.14 -13.57
C GLY A 386 -22.58 -11.17 -12.45
N LEU A 387 -23.88 -11.11 -12.11
CA LEU A 387 -24.41 -10.23 -11.07
C LEU A 387 -24.63 -11.01 -9.77
N ALA A 388 -24.25 -10.44 -8.63
CA ALA A 388 -24.41 -11.10 -7.34
C ALA A 388 -25.86 -11.56 -7.10
N GLY A 389 -26.06 -12.82 -6.70
CA GLY A 389 -27.37 -13.37 -6.37
C GLY A 389 -28.33 -13.57 -7.55
N LYS A 390 -27.87 -13.50 -8.80
CA LYS A 390 -28.65 -13.79 -10.02
C LYS A 390 -28.02 -14.93 -10.82
N ASP A 391 -28.82 -15.66 -11.60
CA ASP A 391 -28.33 -16.66 -12.57
C ASP A 391 -27.33 -17.68 -11.98
N SER A 392 -27.61 -18.17 -10.76
CA SER A 392 -26.74 -19.07 -9.97
C SER A 392 -25.40 -18.48 -9.50
N ILE A 393 -25.17 -17.18 -9.67
CA ILE A 393 -24.02 -16.48 -9.12
C ILE A 393 -24.22 -16.23 -7.63
N SER A 394 -23.27 -16.68 -6.82
CA SER A 394 -23.23 -16.45 -5.37
C SER A 394 -23.30 -14.96 -5.02
N ARG A 395 -23.92 -14.62 -3.88
CA ARG A 395 -23.94 -13.24 -3.36
C ARG A 395 -22.54 -12.69 -3.05
N GLY A 396 -21.61 -13.58 -2.70
CA GLY A 396 -20.20 -13.25 -2.48
C GLY A 396 -19.34 -13.32 -3.75
N LEU A 397 -19.95 -13.56 -4.93
CA LEU A 397 -19.29 -13.67 -6.24
C LEU A 397 -18.24 -14.80 -6.38
N VAL A 398 -18.09 -15.62 -5.34
CA VAL A 398 -17.16 -16.76 -5.32
C VAL A 398 -17.76 -17.92 -4.54
N ASN A 399 -17.12 -19.08 -4.65
CA ASN A 399 -17.40 -20.26 -3.84
C ASN A 399 -16.70 -20.14 -2.48
N ASN A 400 -17.45 -20.38 -1.40
CA ASN A 400 -16.88 -20.39 -0.05
C ASN A 400 -16.35 -21.78 0.32
N TYR A 401 -15.19 -21.80 0.96
CA TYR A 401 -14.50 -23.03 1.40
C TYR A 401 -14.42 -23.08 2.93
N TYR A 402 -15.06 -24.09 3.55
CA TYR A 402 -15.16 -24.21 5.00
C TYR A 402 -14.24 -25.29 5.62
N ASN A 403 -13.42 -25.94 4.81
CA ASN A 403 -12.45 -26.95 5.27
C ASN A 403 -11.19 -26.27 5.83
N THR A 404 -11.35 -25.51 6.91
CA THR A 404 -10.35 -24.59 7.49
C THR A 404 -9.81 -25.08 8.83
N PHE A 405 -9.56 -26.39 8.94
CA PHE A 405 -8.98 -26.97 10.14
C PHE A 405 -7.51 -26.58 10.28
N GLY A 406 -7.18 -25.85 11.35
CA GLY A 406 -5.84 -25.38 11.69
C GLY A 406 -5.25 -26.16 12.86
N PRO A 407 -4.63 -27.34 12.64
CA PRO A 407 -3.94 -28.08 13.69
C PRO A 407 -2.68 -27.34 14.14
N ARG A 408 -2.33 -27.51 15.42
CA ARG A 408 -1.14 -26.96 16.05
C ARG A 408 -0.55 -28.01 17.00
N VAL A 409 0.75 -28.25 16.88
CA VAL A 409 1.49 -29.16 17.74
C VAL A 409 2.79 -28.47 18.13
N GLY A 410 3.10 -28.46 19.42
CA GLY A 410 4.38 -27.96 19.93
C GLY A 410 4.87 -28.78 21.09
N PHE A 411 6.16 -28.68 21.39
CA PHE A 411 6.77 -29.34 22.52
C PHE A 411 7.86 -28.48 23.16
N ALA A 412 8.09 -28.72 24.45
CA ALA A 412 9.25 -28.25 25.17
C ALA A 412 9.86 -29.43 25.92
N TYR A 413 11.15 -29.67 25.71
CA TYR A 413 11.87 -30.80 26.28
C TYR A 413 13.16 -30.34 26.97
N ASP A 414 13.24 -30.53 28.28
CA ASP A 414 14.47 -30.34 29.05
C ASP A 414 15.38 -31.56 28.87
N LEU A 415 16.45 -31.38 28.10
CA LEU A 415 17.43 -32.43 27.77
C LEU A 415 18.22 -32.89 29.00
N THR A 416 18.33 -32.05 30.02
CA THR A 416 19.21 -32.26 31.18
C THR A 416 18.48 -32.65 32.46
N GLY A 417 17.16 -32.38 32.54
CA GLY A 417 16.39 -32.44 33.78
C GLY A 417 16.75 -31.35 34.80
N LYS A 418 17.56 -30.36 34.40
CA LYS A 418 18.05 -29.24 35.23
C LYS A 418 17.61 -27.88 34.68
N SER A 419 16.72 -27.87 33.68
CA SER A 419 16.26 -26.68 32.96
C SER A 419 17.37 -25.83 32.30
N LYS A 420 18.57 -26.39 32.12
CA LYS A 420 19.72 -25.67 31.54
C LYS A 420 19.76 -25.74 30.02
N THR A 421 19.33 -26.87 29.47
CA THR A 421 19.27 -27.08 28.01
C THR A 421 17.87 -27.52 27.63
N VAL A 422 17.15 -26.65 26.92
CA VAL A 422 15.76 -26.88 26.55
C VAL A 422 15.63 -26.83 25.04
N LEU A 423 15.14 -27.94 24.47
CA LEU A 423 14.72 -28.02 23.09
C LEU A 423 13.25 -27.61 23.00
N ARG A 424 12.90 -26.75 22.03
CA ARG A 424 11.52 -26.36 21.75
C ARG A 424 11.27 -26.46 20.26
N GLY A 425 10.08 -26.90 19.88
CA GLY A 425 9.68 -26.90 18.49
C GLY A 425 8.18 -26.98 18.35
N GLY A 426 7.71 -26.74 17.13
CA GLY A 426 6.31 -26.86 16.81
C GLY A 426 5.99 -26.61 15.35
N PHE A 427 4.76 -26.94 15.00
CA PHE A 427 4.14 -26.77 13.70
C PHE A 427 2.72 -26.25 13.88
N GLY A 428 2.28 -25.39 12.97
CA GLY A 428 0.89 -24.94 12.91
C GLY A 428 0.45 -24.56 11.51
N LEU A 429 -0.84 -24.77 11.24
CA LEU A 429 -1.52 -24.28 10.05
C LEU A 429 -2.42 -23.10 10.41
N PHE A 430 -2.33 -22.02 9.65
CA PHE A 430 -3.04 -20.77 9.89
C PHE A 430 -3.74 -20.31 8.61
N TYR A 431 -5.00 -19.93 8.72
CA TYR A 431 -5.79 -19.40 7.61
C TYR A 431 -5.89 -17.89 7.76
N GLU A 432 -5.75 -17.20 6.63
CA GLU A 432 -5.95 -15.77 6.56
C GLU A 432 -7.40 -15.44 6.24
N ARG A 433 -7.89 -14.30 6.75
CA ARG A 433 -9.15 -13.73 6.29
C ARG A 433 -8.93 -13.04 4.97
N ILE A 434 -9.89 -13.15 4.06
CA ILE A 434 -9.81 -12.44 2.77
C ILE A 434 -9.73 -10.94 3.01
N GLN A 435 -8.82 -10.28 2.31
CA GLN A 435 -8.64 -8.85 2.37
C GLN A 435 -9.91 -8.14 1.88
N GLY A 436 -10.36 -7.12 2.61
CA GLY A 436 -11.57 -6.39 2.24
C GLY A 436 -11.49 -5.74 0.85
N ASN A 437 -10.32 -5.18 0.50
CA ASN A 437 -10.09 -4.50 -0.78
C ASN A 437 -10.23 -5.43 -2.00
N ASP A 438 -10.01 -6.74 -1.85
CA ASP A 438 -10.30 -7.71 -2.91
C ASP A 438 -11.77 -7.64 -3.34
N VAL A 439 -12.68 -7.36 -2.41
CA VAL A 439 -14.12 -7.24 -2.67
C VAL A 439 -14.52 -5.79 -2.97
N TYR A 440 -13.99 -4.82 -2.23
CA TYR A 440 -14.44 -3.42 -2.32
C TYR A 440 -14.05 -2.77 -3.66
N ASP A 441 -12.94 -3.20 -4.26
CA ASP A 441 -12.46 -2.71 -5.56
C ASP A 441 -13.32 -3.19 -6.75
N LEU A 442 -14.32 -4.04 -6.51
CA LEU A 442 -15.35 -4.39 -7.51
C LEU A 442 -16.46 -3.33 -7.60
N GLY A 443 -16.53 -2.38 -6.65
CA GLY A 443 -17.54 -1.33 -6.62
C GLY A 443 -17.66 -0.49 -7.90
N PRO A 444 -16.55 -0.10 -8.57
CA PRO A 444 -16.59 0.60 -9.85
C PRO A 444 -17.12 -0.23 -11.05
N ASN A 445 -17.40 -1.53 -10.89
CA ASN A 445 -17.77 -2.37 -12.03
C ASN A 445 -19.18 -2.04 -12.58
N PRO A 446 -19.36 -2.18 -13.91
CA PRO A 446 -20.70 -2.12 -14.49
C PRO A 446 -21.55 -3.29 -14.01
N PRO A 447 -22.87 -3.12 -13.82
CA PRO A 447 -23.68 -1.93 -14.15
C PRO A 447 -23.88 -0.93 -12.99
N PHE A 448 -23.16 -1.09 -11.87
CA PHE A 448 -23.42 -0.27 -10.67
C PHE A 448 -22.67 1.06 -10.72
N SER A 449 -21.47 1.04 -11.30
CA SER A 449 -20.72 2.21 -11.73
C SER A 449 -19.93 1.85 -13.01
N PHE A 450 -19.09 2.75 -13.50
CA PHE A 450 -18.35 2.55 -14.74
C PHE A 450 -17.19 3.56 -14.82
N ASN A 451 -15.98 3.14 -15.19
CA ASN A 451 -14.81 4.01 -15.22
C ASN A 451 -14.00 3.81 -16.52
N PRO A 452 -14.47 4.39 -17.65
CA PRO A 452 -13.77 4.29 -18.92
C PRO A 452 -12.51 5.16 -18.91
N THR A 453 -11.48 4.72 -19.63
CA THR A 453 -10.30 5.52 -19.93
C THR A 453 -10.18 5.66 -21.44
N VAL A 454 -10.01 6.90 -21.90
CA VAL A 454 -9.82 7.24 -23.31
C VAL A 454 -8.46 7.93 -23.49
N SER A 455 -7.87 7.80 -24.67
CA SER A 455 -6.58 8.43 -25.01
C SER A 455 -6.75 9.52 -26.06
N ASN A 456 -5.83 10.49 -26.06
CA ASN A 456 -5.71 11.58 -27.02
C ASN A 456 -6.99 12.42 -27.15
N VAL A 457 -7.37 13.14 -26.09
CA VAL A 457 -8.63 13.91 -26.03
C VAL A 457 -8.42 15.36 -25.65
N TYR A 458 -9.36 16.22 -26.02
CA TYR A 458 -9.29 17.64 -25.66
C TYR A 458 -9.59 17.86 -24.18
N PHE A 459 -8.89 18.80 -23.55
CA PHE A 459 -9.17 19.23 -22.16
C PHE A 459 -10.53 19.91 -22.05
N THR A 460 -10.95 20.62 -23.09
CA THR A 460 -12.26 21.28 -23.15
C THR A 460 -13.41 20.27 -23.28
N ASP A 461 -13.23 19.18 -24.03
CA ASP A 461 -14.25 18.14 -24.21
C ASP A 461 -13.57 16.77 -24.36
N PRO A 462 -13.62 15.90 -23.33
CA PRO A 462 -12.95 14.61 -23.36
C PRO A 462 -13.61 13.61 -24.31
N SER A 463 -14.78 13.94 -24.90
CA SER A 463 -15.43 13.10 -25.90
C SER A 463 -14.88 13.32 -27.32
N VAL A 464 -13.99 14.29 -27.50
CA VAL A 464 -13.43 14.66 -28.81
C VAL A 464 -11.96 14.27 -28.89
N SER A 465 -11.60 13.50 -29.93
CA SER A 465 -10.21 13.12 -30.17
C SER A 465 -9.37 14.30 -30.68
N VAL A 466 -8.22 14.56 -30.06
CA VAL A 466 -7.26 15.56 -30.56
C VAL A 466 -6.54 15.09 -31.82
N THR A 467 -6.59 13.80 -32.15
CA THR A 467 -5.90 13.24 -33.32
C THR A 467 -6.67 13.52 -34.60
N ASN A 468 -8.01 13.45 -34.59
CA ASN A 468 -8.82 13.52 -35.81
C ASN A 468 -10.12 14.34 -35.68
N GLY A 469 -10.40 14.92 -34.50
CA GLY A 469 -11.59 15.74 -34.27
C GLY A 469 -12.91 14.97 -34.17
N GLN A 470 -12.88 13.63 -34.20
CA GLN A 470 -14.09 12.83 -34.05
C GLN A 470 -14.63 12.95 -32.62
N LYS A 471 -15.95 13.16 -32.51
CA LYS A 471 -16.68 13.27 -31.25
C LYS A 471 -17.53 12.03 -31.00
N ALA A 472 -17.35 11.41 -29.84
CA ALA A 472 -18.22 10.34 -29.37
C ALA A 472 -19.61 10.87 -29.01
N ALA A 473 -20.64 10.37 -29.70
CA ALA A 473 -22.03 10.75 -29.41
C ALA A 473 -22.51 10.21 -28.07
N VAL A 474 -22.07 8.99 -27.71
CA VAL A 474 -22.31 8.37 -26.40
C VAL A 474 -20.94 7.89 -25.89
N PRO A 475 -20.36 8.50 -24.83
CA PRO A 475 -18.98 8.24 -24.40
C PRO A 475 -18.82 6.94 -23.61
N ILE A 476 -19.32 5.82 -24.15
CA ILE A 476 -19.14 4.48 -23.60
C ILE A 476 -17.97 3.81 -24.32
N PHE A 477 -16.79 3.89 -23.70
CA PHE A 477 -15.56 3.23 -24.18
C PHE A 477 -15.29 1.93 -23.41
N PRO A 478 -14.41 1.03 -23.89
CA PRO A 478 -14.00 -0.13 -23.11
C PRO A 478 -13.50 0.27 -21.70
N ALA A 479 -14.23 -0.12 -20.66
CA ALA A 479 -13.85 0.11 -19.27
C ALA A 479 -13.18 -1.11 -18.66
N GLY A 480 -12.41 -0.87 -17.61
CA GLY A 480 -11.79 -1.94 -16.85
C GLY A 480 -12.80 -2.67 -15.96
N MET A 481 -12.47 -3.89 -15.59
CA MET A 481 -13.16 -4.66 -14.58
C MET A 481 -12.18 -5.16 -13.52
N THR A 482 -12.58 -5.08 -12.26
CA THR A 482 -11.96 -5.86 -11.18
C THR A 482 -12.76 -7.12 -10.97
N GLY A 483 -12.13 -8.24 -10.66
CA GLY A 483 -12.84 -9.49 -10.41
C GLY A 483 -12.20 -10.37 -9.38
N LEU A 484 -12.91 -11.43 -9.02
CA LEU A 484 -12.46 -12.50 -8.13
C LEU A 484 -12.52 -13.82 -8.87
N ASN A 485 -11.50 -14.66 -8.70
CA ASN A 485 -11.58 -16.03 -9.21
C ASN A 485 -12.77 -16.75 -8.51
N ARG A 486 -13.65 -17.38 -9.29
CA ARG A 486 -14.81 -18.12 -8.76
C ARG A 486 -14.38 -19.15 -7.70
N GLU A 487 -13.24 -19.80 -7.91
CA GLU A 487 -12.66 -20.77 -6.99
C GLU A 487 -11.65 -20.11 -6.04
N TYR A 488 -12.17 -19.25 -5.15
CA TYR A 488 -11.33 -18.49 -4.23
C TYR A 488 -10.98 -19.27 -2.96
N LYS A 489 -9.93 -20.09 -3.02
CA LYS A 489 -9.39 -20.77 -1.84
C LYS A 489 -8.76 -19.75 -0.89
N LEU A 490 -8.96 -19.97 0.42
CA LEU A 490 -8.38 -19.10 1.44
C LEU A 490 -6.86 -19.19 1.44
N PRO A 491 -6.14 -18.07 1.65
CA PRO A 491 -4.70 -18.07 1.85
C PRO A 491 -4.35 -18.82 3.14
N VAL A 492 -3.29 -19.65 3.07
CA VAL A 492 -2.87 -20.52 4.17
C VAL A 492 -1.38 -20.37 4.43
N SER A 493 -0.99 -20.31 5.71
CA SER A 493 0.39 -20.32 6.17
C SER A 493 0.66 -21.57 7.01
N GLN A 494 1.58 -22.42 6.55
CA GLN A 494 2.21 -23.47 7.34
C GLN A 494 3.44 -22.87 8.01
N GLN A 495 3.53 -22.96 9.33
CA GLN A 495 4.66 -22.41 10.10
C GLN A 495 5.26 -23.48 10.98
N TRP A 496 6.58 -23.51 11.06
CA TRP A 496 7.31 -24.41 11.94
C TRP A 496 8.54 -23.74 12.52
N SER A 497 8.92 -24.20 13.71
CA SER A 497 10.17 -23.81 14.33
C SER A 497 10.77 -24.95 15.14
N LEU A 498 12.09 -24.93 15.25
CA LEU A 498 12.86 -25.82 16.11
C LEU A 498 14.04 -25.03 16.65
N GLY A 499 14.24 -25.04 17.96
CA GLY A 499 15.33 -24.31 18.58
C GLY A 499 15.79 -24.90 19.90
N ILE A 500 17.06 -24.66 20.20
CA ILE A 500 17.72 -25.06 21.43
C ILE A 500 18.12 -23.81 22.20
N GLN A 501 17.85 -23.82 23.50
CA GLN A 501 18.30 -22.80 24.43
C GLN A 501 19.21 -23.45 25.47
N HIS A 502 20.34 -22.82 25.72
CA HIS A 502 21.33 -23.29 26.68
C HIS A 502 21.81 -22.15 27.59
N GLU A 503 21.81 -22.39 28.91
CA GLU A 503 22.49 -21.55 29.89
C GLU A 503 24.00 -21.87 29.85
N LEU A 504 24.80 -20.97 29.27
CA LEU A 504 26.26 -21.14 29.15
C LEU A 504 26.96 -20.96 30.50
N MET A 505 26.50 -19.99 31.28
CA MET A 505 26.94 -19.68 32.64
C MET A 505 25.82 -18.88 33.34
N PRO A 506 25.87 -18.68 34.67
CA PRO A 506 24.87 -17.88 35.35
C PRO A 506 24.70 -16.51 34.69
N ARG A 507 23.45 -16.14 34.39
CA ARG A 507 23.07 -14.89 33.70
C ARG A 507 23.46 -14.79 32.23
N ALA A 508 23.98 -15.85 31.59
CA ALA A 508 24.28 -15.88 30.16
C ALA A 508 23.55 -17.02 29.45
N VAL A 509 22.76 -16.69 28.43
CA VAL A 509 21.93 -17.65 27.69
C VAL A 509 22.18 -17.51 26.21
N LEU A 510 22.42 -18.64 25.54
CA LEU A 510 22.46 -18.76 24.10
C LEU A 510 21.22 -19.50 23.61
N SER A 511 20.58 -18.97 22.57
CA SER A 511 19.48 -19.60 21.86
C SER A 511 19.80 -19.66 20.37
N VAL A 512 19.61 -20.83 19.77
CA VAL A 512 19.74 -21.04 18.33
C VAL A 512 18.46 -21.69 17.84
N GLY A 513 17.83 -21.09 16.83
CA GLY A 513 16.56 -21.57 16.30
C GLY A 513 16.52 -21.51 14.77
N TYR A 514 15.81 -22.46 14.21
CA TYR A 514 15.33 -22.45 12.83
C TYR A 514 13.85 -22.08 12.83
N VAL A 515 13.46 -21.13 11.98
CA VAL A 515 12.06 -20.71 11.79
C VAL A 515 11.76 -20.73 10.30
N GLY A 516 10.71 -21.44 9.91
CA GLY A 516 10.29 -21.56 8.53
C GLY A 516 8.79 -21.38 8.35
N ASN A 517 8.39 -20.90 7.18
CA ASN A 517 7.02 -20.97 6.72
C ASN A 517 6.93 -21.33 5.23
N GLN A 518 5.79 -21.89 4.87
CA GLN A 518 5.36 -22.09 3.50
C GLN A 518 3.91 -21.65 3.40
N ASN A 519 3.66 -20.72 2.50
CA ASN A 519 2.34 -20.15 2.27
C ASN A 519 1.80 -20.62 0.92
N TYR A 520 0.50 -20.89 0.87
CA TYR A 520 -0.22 -21.40 -0.30
C TYR A 520 -1.48 -20.59 -0.53
N ASN A 521 -2.01 -20.68 -1.75
CA ASN A 521 -3.21 -19.95 -2.19
C ASN A 521 -3.10 -18.44 -1.90
N GLN A 522 -1.88 -17.90 -1.99
CA GLN A 522 -1.64 -16.48 -1.78
C GLN A 522 -2.21 -15.70 -2.97
N PRO A 523 -2.96 -14.61 -2.73
CA PRO A 523 -3.64 -13.88 -3.79
C PRO A 523 -2.66 -13.04 -4.60
N ILE A 524 -2.92 -12.94 -5.90
CA ILE A 524 -2.31 -11.98 -6.82
C ILE A 524 -3.39 -11.39 -7.72
N ARG A 525 -3.14 -10.23 -8.32
CA ARG A 525 -3.98 -9.74 -9.42
C ARG A 525 -3.40 -10.20 -10.76
N ARG A 526 -4.25 -10.79 -11.59
CA ARG A 526 -3.91 -11.19 -12.96
C ARG A 526 -4.72 -10.36 -13.95
N GLN A 527 -4.03 -9.77 -14.92
CA GLN A 527 -4.66 -9.16 -16.08
C GLN A 527 -5.09 -10.24 -17.07
N LEU A 528 -6.38 -10.60 -17.09
CA LEU A 528 -6.91 -11.64 -17.98
C LEU A 528 -7.10 -11.14 -19.41
N ASN A 529 -7.20 -9.82 -19.61
CA ASN A 529 -7.48 -9.25 -20.92
C ASN A 529 -6.22 -8.71 -21.63
N THR A 530 -5.04 -9.24 -21.31
CA THR A 530 -3.79 -8.91 -22.00
C THR A 530 -3.85 -9.44 -23.45
N PRO A 531 -3.48 -8.63 -24.47
CA PRO A 531 -3.31 -9.14 -25.84
C PRO A 531 -2.31 -10.29 -25.91
N PHE A 532 -2.59 -11.29 -26.76
CA PHE A 532 -1.70 -12.45 -26.93
C PHE A 532 -0.33 -12.02 -27.45
N LEU A 533 0.75 -12.58 -26.88
CA LEU A 533 2.12 -12.33 -27.34
C LEU A 533 2.35 -12.76 -28.80
N THR A 534 1.52 -13.64 -29.33
CA THR A 534 1.59 -14.09 -30.73
C THR A 534 0.82 -13.19 -31.70
N ASP A 535 0.06 -12.20 -31.23
CA ASP A 535 -0.69 -11.31 -32.12
C ASP A 535 0.26 -10.32 -32.82
N PRO A 536 0.37 -10.35 -34.17
CA PRO A 536 1.28 -9.47 -34.91
C PRO A 536 0.84 -8.00 -34.88
N ARG A 537 -0.46 -7.72 -34.65
CA ARG A 537 -1.03 -6.36 -34.63
C ARG A 537 -0.57 -5.55 -33.42
N ARG A 538 0.12 -6.17 -32.46
CA ARG A 538 0.81 -5.44 -31.37
C ARG A 538 1.82 -4.44 -31.89
N ALA A 539 2.43 -4.68 -33.05
CA ALA A 539 3.31 -3.71 -33.72
C ALA A 539 2.59 -2.38 -33.97
N ASP A 540 1.35 -2.43 -34.45
CA ASP A 540 0.53 -1.26 -34.73
C ASP A 540 0.11 -0.53 -33.45
N VAL A 541 -0.11 -1.27 -32.36
CA VAL A 541 -0.36 -0.69 -31.03
C VAL A 541 0.85 0.08 -30.54
N VAL A 542 2.06 -0.49 -30.65
CA VAL A 542 3.32 0.19 -30.28
C VAL A 542 3.55 1.43 -31.16
N ALA A 543 3.22 1.34 -32.45
CA ALA A 543 3.29 2.47 -33.38
C ALA A 543 2.20 3.53 -33.15
N GLY A 544 1.21 3.27 -32.28
CA GLY A 544 0.07 4.16 -32.04
C GLY A 544 -0.98 4.16 -33.16
N ALA A 545 -0.88 3.26 -34.13
CA ALA A 545 -1.80 3.14 -35.26
C ALA A 545 -3.06 2.31 -34.93
N LEU A 546 -3.04 1.55 -33.83
CA LEU A 546 -4.15 0.70 -33.40
C LEU A 546 -4.41 0.82 -31.89
N ASP A 547 -5.67 0.94 -31.50
CA ASP A 547 -6.06 0.84 -30.08
C ASP A 547 -5.88 -0.61 -29.59
N ARG A 548 -5.12 -0.78 -28.51
CA ARG A 548 -4.92 -2.06 -27.81
C ARG A 548 -6.23 -2.78 -27.51
N ASN A 549 -7.29 -2.07 -27.18
CA ASN A 549 -8.60 -2.66 -26.84
C ASN A 549 -9.25 -3.40 -28.01
N ARG A 550 -8.80 -3.17 -29.25
CA ARG A 550 -9.29 -3.87 -30.47
C ARG A 550 -8.66 -5.25 -30.67
N ILE A 551 -7.60 -5.58 -29.93
CA ILE A 551 -6.87 -6.86 -30.06
C ILE A 551 -6.86 -7.68 -28.76
N ARG A 552 -7.65 -7.28 -27.77
CA ARG A 552 -7.77 -8.01 -26.51
C ARG A 552 -8.60 -9.30 -26.67
N PRO A 553 -8.33 -10.36 -25.89
CA PRO A 553 -9.09 -11.61 -25.97
C PRO A 553 -10.58 -11.46 -25.63
N PHE A 554 -10.91 -10.58 -24.68
CA PHE A 554 -12.28 -10.24 -24.29
C PHE A 554 -12.59 -8.81 -24.75
N LEU A 555 -13.06 -8.68 -26.00
CA LEU A 555 -13.44 -7.40 -26.60
C LEU A 555 -14.60 -6.75 -25.82
N GLY A 556 -14.56 -5.43 -25.70
CA GLY A 556 -15.54 -4.60 -24.98
C GLY A 556 -15.13 -4.18 -23.59
N PHE A 557 -14.07 -4.78 -23.06
CA PHE A 557 -13.43 -4.37 -21.83
C PHE A 557 -12.00 -3.91 -22.13
N SER A 558 -11.49 -3.00 -21.31
CA SER A 558 -10.06 -2.69 -21.31
C SER A 558 -9.33 -3.70 -20.43
N ASP A 559 -8.86 -3.30 -19.26
CA ASP A 559 -8.17 -4.15 -18.32
C ASP A 559 -9.17 -4.99 -17.47
N ILE A 560 -9.04 -6.31 -17.43
CA ILE A 560 -9.77 -7.20 -16.51
C ILE A 560 -8.78 -7.76 -15.47
N ARG A 561 -8.78 -7.20 -14.27
CA ARG A 561 -7.88 -7.58 -13.17
C ARG A 561 -8.61 -8.49 -12.19
N VAL A 562 -8.27 -9.77 -12.21
CA VAL A 562 -8.87 -10.77 -11.32
C VAL A 562 -7.92 -11.10 -10.18
N THR A 563 -8.39 -11.01 -8.93
CA THR A 563 -7.67 -11.57 -7.78
C THR A 563 -7.78 -13.09 -7.81
N ASP A 564 -6.62 -13.75 -7.89
CA ASP A 564 -6.46 -15.19 -8.07
C ASP A 564 -5.58 -15.77 -6.96
N PRO A 565 -6.08 -16.67 -6.08
CA PRO A 565 -5.29 -17.32 -5.03
C PRO A 565 -4.42 -18.45 -5.60
N ALA A 566 -3.49 -18.08 -6.48
CA ALA A 566 -2.71 -19.01 -7.31
C ALA A 566 -1.23 -19.11 -6.92
N THR A 567 -0.77 -18.34 -5.94
CA THR A 567 0.67 -18.26 -5.63
C THR A 567 1.07 -18.90 -4.32
N ASN A 568 2.38 -19.11 -4.17
CA ASN A 568 3.01 -19.60 -2.97
C ASN A 568 4.20 -18.71 -2.62
N SER A 569 4.54 -18.70 -1.33
CA SER A 569 5.74 -18.06 -0.83
C SER A 569 6.37 -18.90 0.28
N ASN A 570 7.67 -18.71 0.50
CA ASN A 570 8.38 -19.43 1.55
C ASN A 570 9.41 -18.52 2.21
N TYR A 571 9.55 -18.67 3.51
CA TYR A 571 10.57 -17.98 4.30
C TYR A 571 11.28 -19.01 5.18
N ASN A 572 12.61 -18.96 5.22
CA ASN A 572 13.40 -19.77 6.12
C ASN A 572 14.44 -18.89 6.81
N SER A 573 14.69 -19.14 8.09
CA SER A 573 15.67 -18.38 8.86
C SER A 573 16.40 -19.20 9.92
N LEU A 574 17.68 -18.89 10.09
CA LEU A 574 18.48 -19.20 11.27
C LEU A 574 18.48 -17.96 12.17
N GLN A 575 18.09 -18.13 13.43
CA GLN A 575 18.05 -17.08 14.44
C GLN A 575 18.96 -17.45 15.60
N VAL A 576 19.91 -16.58 15.91
CA VAL A 576 20.84 -16.73 17.03
C VAL A 576 20.64 -15.57 17.99
N ASN A 577 20.40 -15.86 19.25
CA ASN A 577 20.25 -14.88 20.31
C ASN A 577 21.19 -15.22 21.46
N PHE A 578 22.08 -14.29 21.78
CA PHE A 578 22.91 -14.36 22.98
C PHE A 578 22.53 -13.21 23.89
N ARG A 579 22.23 -13.50 25.15
CA ARG A 579 21.90 -12.48 26.16
C ARG A 579 22.69 -12.68 27.44
N THR A 580 23.13 -11.58 28.04
CA THR A 580 23.73 -11.53 29.37
C THR A 580 23.05 -10.48 30.23
N GLU A 581 22.81 -10.80 31.50
CA GLU A 581 22.20 -9.87 32.46
C GLU A 581 23.23 -9.42 33.49
N ASN A 582 23.53 -8.12 33.53
CA ASN A 582 24.36 -7.45 34.54
C ASN A 582 25.63 -8.23 34.93
N ILE A 583 26.43 -8.62 33.94
CA ILE A 583 27.76 -9.19 34.16
C ILE A 583 28.74 -8.00 34.29
N HIS A 584 29.23 -7.77 35.50
CA HIS A 584 30.11 -6.63 35.82
C HIS A 584 29.56 -5.25 35.38
N GLY A 585 28.24 -5.04 35.48
CA GLY A 585 27.58 -3.80 35.06
C GLY A 585 27.16 -3.79 33.58
N LEU A 586 27.43 -4.85 32.81
CA LEU A 586 27.01 -4.98 31.42
C LEU A 586 25.78 -5.88 31.29
N THR A 587 24.68 -5.31 30.81
CA THR A 587 23.58 -6.06 30.20
C THR A 587 23.73 -5.96 28.68
N PHE A 588 23.80 -7.09 28.00
CA PHE A 588 24.12 -7.18 26.58
C PHE A 588 23.26 -8.21 25.90
N GLN A 589 22.81 -7.90 24.68
CA GLN A 589 22.11 -8.83 23.83
C GLN A 589 22.61 -8.69 22.40
N THR A 590 22.97 -9.81 21.78
CA THR A 590 23.17 -9.93 20.33
C THR A 590 22.04 -10.76 19.74
N ALA A 591 21.41 -10.25 18.69
CA ALA A 591 20.45 -10.99 17.88
C ALA A 591 20.93 -11.00 16.43
N TYR A 592 21.11 -12.19 15.87
CA TYR A 592 21.47 -12.40 14.48
C TYR A 592 20.40 -13.23 13.78
N THR A 593 19.95 -12.77 12.63
CA THR A 593 19.04 -13.49 11.75
C THR A 593 19.68 -13.62 10.38
N TRP A 594 19.84 -14.86 9.92
CA TRP A 594 20.12 -15.18 8.53
C TRP A 594 18.85 -15.73 7.91
N ALA A 595 18.31 -15.05 6.90
CA ALA A 595 17.00 -15.40 6.34
C ALA A 595 16.98 -15.39 4.82
N HIS A 596 15.98 -16.06 4.26
CA HIS A 596 15.63 -15.98 2.84
C HIS A 596 14.12 -16.11 2.66
N GLY A 597 13.51 -15.06 2.10
CA GLY A 597 12.13 -15.09 1.59
C GLY A 597 12.09 -15.20 0.06
N ILE A 598 11.25 -16.09 -0.47
CA ILE A 598 10.95 -16.22 -1.91
C ILE A 598 9.44 -16.13 -2.13
N ASP A 599 9.03 -15.33 -3.10
CA ASP A 599 7.63 -15.17 -3.48
C ASP A 599 7.48 -14.82 -4.98
N ILE A 600 6.25 -14.80 -5.47
CA ILE A 600 5.89 -14.32 -6.82
C ILE A 600 5.50 -12.83 -6.75
N ALA A 601 4.76 -12.45 -5.71
CA ALA A 601 4.36 -11.10 -5.37
C ALA A 601 4.57 -10.88 -3.86
N SER A 602 4.82 -9.65 -3.43
CA SER A 602 5.14 -9.36 -2.02
C SER A 602 4.16 -8.44 -1.32
N ASN A 603 3.32 -7.73 -2.07
CA ASN A 603 2.32 -6.84 -1.50
C ASN A 603 0.91 -7.23 -1.94
N ASP A 604 -0.04 -6.75 -1.16
CA ASP A 604 -1.46 -6.79 -1.48
C ASP A 604 -1.73 -6.14 -2.83
N LEU A 605 -2.68 -6.71 -3.58
CA LEU A 605 -3.14 -6.19 -4.87
C LEU A 605 -2.06 -6.09 -5.97
N ASP A 606 -0.86 -6.65 -5.74
CA ASP A 606 0.21 -6.72 -6.73
C ASP A 606 -0.31 -7.39 -8.01
N VAL A 607 -0.13 -6.70 -9.14
CA VAL A 607 -0.44 -7.25 -10.46
C VAL A 607 0.82 -7.94 -10.98
N VAL A 608 0.72 -9.25 -11.27
CA VAL A 608 1.84 -9.98 -11.88
C VAL A 608 2.14 -9.42 -13.27
N THR A 609 3.43 -9.38 -13.60
CA THR A 609 3.90 -8.73 -14.83
C THR A 609 3.66 -9.61 -16.06
N ASN A 610 3.84 -10.92 -15.93
CA ASN A 610 3.58 -11.88 -16.99
C ASN A 610 2.41 -12.81 -16.60
N THR A 611 1.23 -12.55 -17.15
CA THR A 611 0.03 -13.32 -16.85
C THR A 611 -0.01 -14.70 -17.51
N TYR A 612 0.89 -14.93 -18.48
CA TYR A 612 1.03 -16.19 -19.21
C TYR A 612 1.98 -17.17 -18.50
N ASP A 613 2.95 -16.68 -17.74
CA ASP A 613 3.85 -17.50 -16.92
C ASP A 613 4.16 -16.83 -15.58
N LEU A 614 3.46 -17.26 -14.52
CA LEU A 614 3.68 -16.75 -13.17
C LEU A 614 5.08 -17.08 -12.61
N ARG A 615 5.77 -18.07 -13.17
CA ARG A 615 7.10 -18.48 -12.67
C ARG A 615 8.16 -17.44 -12.98
N SER A 616 7.98 -16.60 -14.00
CA SER A 616 8.90 -15.51 -14.32
C SER A 616 9.00 -14.45 -13.23
N ASP A 617 8.03 -14.44 -12.30
CA ASP A 617 7.94 -13.45 -11.22
C ASP A 617 8.40 -14.05 -9.88
N ARG A 618 8.73 -15.35 -9.83
CA ARG A 618 9.27 -16.01 -8.65
C ARG A 618 10.70 -15.54 -8.38
N ALA A 619 10.90 -14.83 -7.28
CA ALA A 619 12.19 -14.24 -6.91
C ALA A 619 12.35 -14.08 -5.40
N SER A 620 13.49 -13.53 -4.97
CA SER A 620 13.62 -13.07 -3.58
C SER A 620 12.52 -12.04 -3.30
N SER A 621 11.86 -12.15 -2.14
CA SER A 621 10.79 -11.23 -1.73
C SER A 621 11.24 -9.78 -1.70
N ASN A 622 10.34 -8.81 -1.92
CA ASN A 622 10.61 -7.39 -1.67
C ASN A 622 11.01 -7.14 -0.19
N LEU A 623 10.67 -8.07 0.71
CA LEU A 623 10.98 -8.03 2.14
C LEU A 623 12.25 -8.81 2.50
N ASP A 624 12.94 -9.41 1.52
CA ASP A 624 14.08 -10.30 1.73
C ASP A 624 15.33 -9.57 2.24
N ARG A 625 15.53 -9.58 3.56
CA ARG A 625 16.79 -9.19 4.20
C ARG A 625 17.57 -10.44 4.60
N ARG A 626 18.74 -10.63 3.98
CA ARG A 626 19.57 -11.81 4.20
C ARG A 626 20.20 -11.85 5.56
N HIS A 627 20.78 -10.74 6.00
CA HIS A 627 21.43 -10.66 7.29
C HIS A 627 20.87 -9.48 8.05
N VAL A 628 20.52 -9.73 9.31
CA VAL A 628 20.17 -8.71 10.29
C VAL A 628 20.91 -9.03 11.58
N LEU A 629 21.76 -8.13 12.03
CA LEU A 629 22.54 -8.23 13.25
C LEU A 629 22.26 -7.00 14.11
N THR A 630 21.78 -7.23 15.32
CA THR A 630 21.48 -6.16 16.28
C THR A 630 22.19 -6.42 17.60
N PHE A 631 22.82 -5.38 18.12
CA PHE A 631 23.41 -5.33 19.45
C PHE A 631 22.60 -4.36 20.30
N ASN A 632 22.16 -4.81 21.47
CA ASN A 632 21.60 -3.97 22.51
C ASN A 632 22.53 -4.05 23.72
N TYR A 633 22.94 -2.91 24.26
CA TYR A 633 23.82 -2.87 25.43
C TYR A 633 23.43 -1.75 26.36
N VAL A 634 23.55 -2.04 27.65
CA VAL A 634 23.55 -1.09 28.75
C VAL A 634 24.75 -1.42 29.62
N TYR A 635 25.64 -0.46 29.78
CA TYR A 635 26.86 -0.61 30.58
C TYR A 635 26.91 0.44 31.67
N ASP A 636 26.68 0.01 32.90
CA ASP A 636 26.87 0.80 34.12
C ASP A 636 28.35 0.89 34.46
N MET A 637 29.01 1.94 33.98
CA MET A 637 30.46 2.11 34.10
C MET A 637 30.90 1.98 35.57
N PRO A 638 31.87 1.11 35.89
CA PRO A 638 32.24 0.79 37.27
C PRO A 638 33.06 1.89 37.95
N PHE A 639 33.52 2.90 37.20
CA PHE A 639 34.39 3.95 37.70
C PHE A 639 33.73 4.75 38.83
N PHE A 640 34.50 4.97 39.91
CA PHE A 640 34.12 5.82 41.05
C PHE A 640 32.81 5.45 41.78
N LYS A 641 32.28 4.23 41.59
CA LYS A 641 31.07 3.75 42.30
C LYS A 641 31.23 3.73 43.83
N SER A 642 32.44 3.42 44.31
CA SER A 642 32.80 3.36 45.73
C SER A 642 33.43 4.65 46.28
N SER A 643 33.63 5.67 45.44
CA SER A 643 34.16 6.97 45.88
C SER A 643 33.13 7.73 46.74
N GLN A 644 33.55 8.76 47.47
CA GLN A 644 32.67 9.61 48.29
C GLN A 644 32.77 11.08 47.86
N GLY A 645 31.80 11.90 48.32
CA GLY A 645 31.79 13.35 48.10
C GLY A 645 31.78 13.77 46.63
N ALA A 646 32.49 14.86 46.31
CA ALA A 646 32.55 15.43 44.96
C ALA A 646 33.06 14.44 43.90
N MET A 647 34.01 13.57 44.25
CA MET A 647 34.57 12.56 43.35
C MET A 647 33.50 11.59 42.84
N LYS A 648 32.63 11.10 43.73
CA LYS A 648 31.47 10.25 43.37
C LYS A 648 30.46 11.02 42.51
N ASN A 649 30.16 12.24 42.90
CA ASN A 649 29.10 13.04 42.29
C ASN A 649 29.47 13.51 40.88
N VAL A 650 30.75 13.77 40.61
CA VAL A 650 31.24 14.25 39.31
C VAL A 650 31.64 13.09 38.40
N LEU A 651 32.42 12.12 38.89
CA LEU A 651 33.01 11.07 38.05
C LEU A 651 32.25 9.74 38.07
N GLY A 652 31.35 9.52 39.04
CA GLY A 652 30.54 8.29 39.15
C GLY A 652 29.15 8.43 38.53
N GLY A 653 28.47 7.31 38.31
CA GLY A 653 27.06 7.29 37.85
C GLY A 653 26.89 7.48 36.34
N TRP A 654 27.92 7.19 35.55
CA TRP A 654 27.84 7.12 34.09
C TRP A 654 27.28 5.78 33.63
N GLN A 655 26.37 5.83 32.67
CA GLN A 655 25.85 4.66 31.98
C GLN A 655 25.89 4.92 30.47
N LEU A 656 26.43 3.97 29.72
CA LEU A 656 26.36 3.96 28.26
C LEU A 656 25.28 2.98 27.84
N SER A 657 24.40 3.39 26.94
CA SER A 657 23.41 2.53 26.32
C SER A 657 23.50 2.66 24.80
N GLY A 658 23.07 1.64 24.08
CA GLY A 658 22.94 1.75 22.64
C GLY A 658 22.23 0.59 21.99
N VAL A 659 21.74 0.89 20.79
CA VAL A 659 21.22 -0.07 19.83
C VAL A 659 22.00 0.11 18.53
N THR A 660 22.77 -0.91 18.17
CA THR A 660 23.54 -0.92 16.94
C THR A 660 22.97 -1.98 16.01
N SER A 661 22.74 -1.63 14.75
CA SER A 661 22.11 -2.53 13.77
C SER A 661 22.87 -2.55 12.45
N PHE A 662 23.11 -3.75 11.95
CA PHE A 662 23.68 -4.03 10.64
C PHE A 662 22.71 -4.89 9.86
N GLN A 663 22.36 -4.49 8.64
CA GLN A 663 21.47 -5.28 7.80
C GLN A 663 21.82 -5.15 6.33
N THR A 664 21.64 -6.23 5.58
CA THR A 664 21.67 -6.16 4.12
C THR A 664 20.48 -5.39 3.58
N GLY A 665 20.65 -4.77 2.40
CA GLY A 665 19.54 -4.16 1.68
C GLY A 665 18.57 -5.20 1.13
N VAL A 666 17.31 -4.79 0.99
CA VAL A 666 16.28 -5.57 0.31
C VAL A 666 16.53 -5.57 -1.21
N PRO A 667 16.09 -6.59 -1.94
CA PRO A 667 16.22 -6.58 -3.39
C PRO A 667 15.24 -5.59 -4.04
N VAL A 668 15.50 -5.23 -5.29
CA VAL A 668 14.65 -4.37 -6.11
C VAL A 668 14.64 -4.83 -7.57
N THR A 669 13.52 -4.58 -8.24
CA THR A 669 13.32 -4.91 -9.65
C THR A 669 13.61 -3.71 -10.54
N VAL A 670 14.30 -3.96 -11.65
CA VAL A 670 14.50 -3.00 -12.73
C VAL A 670 13.40 -3.16 -13.76
N THR A 671 12.87 -2.05 -14.26
CA THR A 671 11.76 -2.02 -15.23
C THR A 671 12.12 -1.19 -16.46
N VAL A 672 11.51 -1.52 -17.60
CA VAL A 672 11.54 -0.67 -18.80
C VAL A 672 10.25 0.13 -18.84
N PRO A 673 10.30 1.47 -18.92
CA PRO A 673 9.11 2.30 -18.99
C PRO A 673 8.42 2.19 -20.37
N GLY A 674 7.13 2.52 -20.41
CA GLY A 674 6.30 2.46 -21.62
C GLY A 674 5.68 1.08 -21.87
N ASP A 675 5.19 0.88 -23.10
CA ASP A 675 4.60 -0.40 -23.55
C ASP A 675 5.27 -0.87 -24.85
N PRO A 676 6.57 -1.23 -24.81
CA PRO A 676 7.31 -1.68 -26.00
C PRO A 676 6.79 -3.02 -26.57
N THR A 677 5.79 -3.63 -25.91
CA THR A 677 5.17 -4.90 -26.31
C THR A 677 3.79 -4.76 -26.91
N GLY A 678 3.15 -3.59 -26.78
CA GLY A 678 1.76 -3.38 -27.20
C GLY A 678 0.73 -4.15 -26.38
N THR A 679 1.13 -4.77 -25.26
CA THR A 679 0.24 -5.58 -24.41
C THR A 679 -0.24 -4.84 -23.17
N GLY A 680 0.38 -3.71 -22.82
CA GLY A 680 0.07 -2.92 -21.63
C GLY A 680 0.68 -3.45 -20.34
N ILE A 681 1.65 -4.36 -20.43
CA ILE A 681 2.36 -4.89 -19.25
C ILE A 681 3.68 -4.16 -19.06
N THR A 682 4.07 -3.96 -17.80
CA THR A 682 5.42 -3.50 -17.48
C THR A 682 6.39 -4.65 -17.69
N ILE A 683 7.45 -4.41 -18.46
CA ILE A 683 8.48 -5.40 -18.75
C ILE A 683 9.79 -5.09 -18.04
N ARG A 684 10.73 -6.03 -18.08
CA ARG A 684 12.07 -5.90 -17.51
C ARG A 684 13.09 -5.89 -18.65
N PRO A 685 14.28 -5.30 -18.46
CA PRO A 685 15.34 -5.37 -19.47
C PRO A 685 15.88 -6.81 -19.63
N ASN A 686 16.80 -6.99 -20.58
CA ASN A 686 17.62 -8.19 -20.64
C ASN A 686 18.72 -8.15 -19.58
N LEU A 687 19.07 -9.31 -19.02
CA LEU A 687 20.22 -9.47 -18.13
C LEU A 687 21.40 -10.06 -18.90
N VAL A 688 22.51 -9.32 -18.99
CA VAL A 688 23.71 -9.69 -19.78
C VAL A 688 24.98 -9.78 -18.93
N GLY A 689 24.90 -9.51 -17.63
CA GLY A 689 26.01 -9.61 -16.67
C GLY A 689 25.51 -9.64 -15.23
N ASP A 690 26.44 -9.60 -14.26
CA ASP A 690 26.08 -9.49 -12.84
C ASP A 690 25.72 -8.03 -12.50
N PRO A 691 24.47 -7.75 -12.08
CA PRO A 691 24.05 -6.39 -11.77
C PRO A 691 24.64 -5.89 -10.44
N ASN A 692 25.10 -6.79 -9.55
CA ASN A 692 25.56 -6.40 -8.23
C ASN A 692 27.06 -6.04 -8.15
N THR A 693 27.79 -6.05 -9.26
CA THR A 693 29.23 -5.67 -9.33
C THR A 693 29.51 -4.17 -9.41
N GLY A 694 28.49 -3.30 -9.30
CA GLY A 694 28.66 -1.84 -9.30
C GLY A 694 29.57 -1.34 -8.16
N ALA A 695 30.13 -0.13 -8.33
CA ALA A 695 31.13 0.47 -7.44
C ALA A 695 30.65 0.75 -5.99
N LYS A 696 29.34 0.62 -5.72
CA LYS A 696 28.71 0.88 -4.41
C LYS A 696 28.87 2.35 -3.95
N THR A 697 28.81 3.27 -4.91
CA THR A 697 28.83 4.72 -4.67
C THR A 697 27.43 5.32 -4.86
N ALA A 698 27.27 6.61 -4.53
CA ALA A 698 26.03 7.33 -4.78
C ALA A 698 25.67 7.36 -6.28
N ASP A 699 26.65 7.57 -7.16
CA ASP A 699 26.42 7.67 -8.61
C ASP A 699 26.27 6.30 -9.28
N GLN A 700 26.81 5.24 -8.69
CA GLN A 700 26.77 3.89 -9.27
C GLN A 700 26.76 2.80 -8.19
N TRP A 701 25.56 2.48 -7.71
CA TRP A 701 25.34 1.45 -6.70
C TRP A 701 25.32 0.04 -7.30
N PHE A 702 24.67 -0.12 -8.46
CA PHE A 702 24.65 -1.38 -9.22
C PHE A 702 25.23 -1.15 -10.60
N ASN A 703 25.57 -2.22 -11.32
CA ASN A 703 26.18 -2.16 -12.64
C ASN A 703 25.11 -1.93 -13.71
N PRO A 704 25.02 -0.73 -14.34
CA PRO A 704 24.01 -0.47 -15.37
C PRO A 704 24.29 -1.29 -16.64
N GLY A 705 25.57 -1.55 -16.93
CA GLY A 705 26.00 -2.36 -18.08
C GLY A 705 25.67 -3.84 -17.97
N ALA A 706 25.12 -4.30 -16.84
CA ALA A 706 24.56 -5.64 -16.73
C ALA A 706 23.20 -5.78 -17.44
N PHE A 707 22.64 -4.68 -17.94
CA PHE A 707 21.33 -4.63 -18.57
C PHE A 707 21.40 -4.16 -20.02
N SER A 708 20.50 -4.68 -20.85
CA SER A 708 20.29 -4.21 -22.22
C SER A 708 18.81 -4.15 -22.57
N ALA A 709 18.46 -3.34 -23.58
CA ALA A 709 17.08 -3.23 -24.04
C ALA A 709 16.58 -4.58 -24.60
N PRO A 710 15.34 -4.98 -24.28
CA PRO A 710 14.69 -6.10 -24.95
C PRO A 710 14.50 -5.82 -26.45
N ALA A 711 14.42 -6.87 -27.26
CA ALA A 711 13.99 -6.71 -28.65
C ALA A 711 12.56 -6.14 -28.71
N PRO A 712 12.17 -5.40 -29.77
CA PRO A 712 10.79 -4.96 -29.94
C PRO A 712 9.81 -6.11 -29.77
N LEU A 713 8.67 -5.85 -29.11
CA LEU A 713 7.62 -6.84 -28.88
C LEU A 713 7.99 -8.03 -27.97
N SER A 714 9.11 -7.97 -27.23
CA SER A 714 9.57 -9.00 -26.29
C SER A 714 9.57 -8.55 -24.81
N LEU A 715 9.48 -9.51 -23.87
CA LEU A 715 9.33 -9.25 -22.42
C LEU A 715 10.65 -8.96 -21.66
N GLY A 716 11.80 -9.19 -22.30
CA GLY A 716 13.11 -9.21 -21.65
C GLY A 716 13.40 -10.49 -20.85
N SER A 717 14.62 -10.61 -20.33
CA SER A 717 15.13 -11.82 -19.64
C SER A 717 15.51 -11.61 -18.17
N ALA A 718 15.56 -10.36 -17.68
CA ALA A 718 15.90 -10.11 -16.28
C ALA A 718 14.82 -10.66 -15.32
N GLY A 719 15.27 -11.33 -14.26
CA GLY A 719 14.40 -11.75 -13.17
C GLY A 719 13.91 -10.56 -12.33
N ARG A 720 12.82 -10.78 -11.61
CA ARG A 720 12.39 -9.88 -10.53
C ARG A 720 13.46 -9.85 -9.43
N ASN A 721 13.67 -8.70 -8.78
CA ASN A 721 14.43 -8.59 -7.53
C ASN A 721 15.88 -9.10 -7.57
N ILE A 722 16.58 -8.87 -8.69
CA ILE A 722 17.97 -9.30 -8.89
C ILE A 722 19.01 -8.25 -8.46
N VAL A 723 18.62 -6.98 -8.28
CA VAL A 723 19.49 -5.90 -7.78
C VAL A 723 19.34 -5.79 -6.28
N ARG A 724 20.44 -5.73 -5.52
CA ARG A 724 20.41 -5.45 -4.07
C ARG A 724 20.57 -3.97 -3.76
N ARG A 725 19.62 -3.42 -3.00
CA ARG A 725 19.71 -2.06 -2.44
C ARG A 725 20.85 -1.94 -1.42
N PRO A 726 21.22 -0.70 -1.04
CA PRO A 726 22.16 -0.48 0.05
C PRO A 726 21.73 -1.15 1.36
N GLY A 727 22.71 -1.66 2.08
CA GLY A 727 22.54 -2.12 3.46
C GLY A 727 22.47 -0.95 4.43
N ARG A 728 22.21 -1.27 5.70
CA ARG A 728 22.21 -0.29 6.79
C ARG A 728 23.27 -0.65 7.81
N ASN A 729 23.99 0.37 8.28
CA ASN A 729 24.95 0.31 9.38
C ASN A 729 24.62 1.51 10.28
N ASN A 730 23.85 1.27 11.34
CA ASN A 730 23.30 2.34 12.16
C ASN A 730 23.65 2.17 13.63
N TRP A 731 24.12 3.27 14.23
CA TRP A 731 24.56 3.36 15.63
C TRP A 731 23.71 4.40 16.35
N ASN A 732 22.87 3.93 17.27
CA ASN A 732 22.15 4.81 18.19
C ASN A 732 22.76 4.63 19.57
N LEU A 733 23.26 5.73 20.15
CA LEU A 733 23.98 5.73 21.42
C LEU A 733 23.31 6.71 22.38
N SER A 734 23.19 6.33 23.64
CA SER A 734 22.72 7.20 24.70
C SER A 734 23.71 7.19 25.86
N LEU A 735 24.09 8.36 26.33
CA LEU A 735 24.94 8.55 27.50
C LEU A 735 24.11 9.15 28.63
N PHE A 736 24.11 8.48 29.77
CA PHE A 736 23.41 8.89 30.97
C PHE A 736 24.41 9.27 32.04
N LYS A 737 24.11 10.35 32.75
CA LYS A 737 24.77 10.70 34.01
C LYS A 737 23.72 10.80 35.09
N VAL A 738 23.85 9.97 36.11
CA VAL A 738 23.02 9.99 37.30
C VAL A 738 23.74 10.70 38.43
N PHE A 739 23.04 11.62 39.06
CA PHE A 739 23.40 12.26 40.32
C PHE A 739 22.38 11.78 41.35
N SER A 740 22.84 11.04 42.36
CA SER A 740 21.99 10.45 43.39
C SER A 740 22.27 11.08 44.75
N GLY A 741 21.29 11.07 45.65
CA GLY A 741 21.46 11.54 47.03
C GLY A 741 21.47 13.06 47.15
N ILE A 742 20.77 13.77 46.25
CA ILE A 742 20.58 15.21 46.34
C ILE A 742 19.70 15.49 47.56
N PRO A 743 20.14 16.25 48.57
CA PRO A 743 19.34 16.47 49.78
C PRO A 743 18.00 17.15 49.46
N VAL A 744 16.90 16.56 49.93
CA VAL A 744 15.56 17.17 49.89
C VAL A 744 15.02 17.25 51.32
N PRO A 745 14.58 18.43 51.80
CA PRO A 745 14.02 18.56 53.14
C PRO A 745 12.90 17.55 53.40
N GLY A 746 13.00 16.79 54.49
CA GLY A 746 11.99 15.81 54.88
C GLY A 746 12.10 14.41 54.26
N ARG A 747 13.07 14.13 53.38
CA ARG A 747 13.29 12.77 52.82
C ARG A 747 14.70 12.25 53.10
N LYS A 748 14.78 11.05 53.70
CA LYS A 748 16.05 10.38 54.06
C LYS A 748 16.81 9.80 52.85
N GLU A 749 16.11 9.52 51.75
CA GLU A 749 16.66 8.82 50.58
C GLU A 749 17.32 9.77 49.56
N GLY A 750 16.99 11.07 49.62
CA GLY A 750 17.46 12.11 48.68
C GLY A 750 16.84 12.00 47.28
N ALA A 751 16.85 13.10 46.52
CA ALA A 751 16.43 13.12 45.13
C ALA A 751 17.51 12.60 44.17
N GLN A 752 17.09 12.26 42.96
CA GLN A 752 17.92 11.85 41.84
C GLN A 752 17.74 12.84 40.68
N PHE A 753 18.86 13.31 40.13
CA PHE A 753 18.90 14.06 38.88
C PHE A 753 19.60 13.20 37.81
N GLN A 754 19.04 13.15 36.62
CA GLN A 754 19.60 12.41 35.50
C GLN A 754 19.71 13.32 34.28
N PHE A 755 20.92 13.42 33.74
CA PHE A 755 21.18 13.97 32.42
C PHE A 755 21.24 12.84 31.39
N ARG A 756 20.66 13.08 30.21
CA ARG A 756 20.63 12.17 29.07
C ARG A 756 21.11 12.91 27.84
N ALA A 757 22.03 12.30 27.10
CA ALA A 757 22.41 12.73 25.75
C ALA A 757 22.26 11.54 24.80
N GLU A 758 21.38 11.67 23.81
CA GLU A 758 21.04 10.61 22.87
C GLU A 758 21.43 11.03 21.45
N PHE A 759 22.08 10.10 20.76
CA PHE A 759 22.70 10.30 19.46
C PHE A 759 22.11 9.25 18.51
N PHE A 760 21.27 9.69 17.59
CA PHE A 760 20.75 8.86 16.50
C PHE A 760 21.67 9.00 15.30
N ASN A 761 22.05 7.88 14.65
CA ASN A 761 23.13 7.87 13.65
C ASN A 761 24.38 8.60 14.19
N ALA A 762 24.91 8.12 15.32
CA ALA A 762 25.91 8.84 16.13
C ALA A 762 27.16 9.28 15.33
N PHE A 763 27.58 8.50 14.35
CA PHE A 763 28.74 8.79 13.51
C PHE A 763 28.42 9.61 12.24
N ASN A 764 27.15 9.91 11.98
CA ASN A 764 26.68 10.69 10.84
C ASN A 764 27.14 10.13 9.48
N HIS A 765 27.19 8.80 9.35
CA HIS A 765 27.45 8.17 8.06
C HIS A 765 26.17 8.24 7.21
N THR A 766 26.29 8.72 5.97
CA THR A 766 25.22 8.67 4.97
C THR A 766 24.82 7.22 4.70
N GLN A 767 23.55 6.88 4.94
CA GLN A 767 23.01 5.56 4.69
C GLN A 767 22.00 5.64 3.55
N PHE A 768 22.41 5.33 2.32
CA PHE A 768 21.51 5.29 1.16
C PHE A 768 20.42 4.21 1.32
N HIS A 769 19.27 4.34 0.66
CA HIS A 769 18.25 3.28 0.68
C HIS A 769 17.48 3.02 -0.62
N ASP A 770 17.19 4.02 -1.46
CA ASP A 770 16.57 3.79 -2.78
C ASP A 770 17.56 3.98 -3.91
N LEU A 771 17.24 3.33 -5.04
CA LEU A 771 18.02 3.33 -6.26
C LEU A 771 17.15 3.77 -7.43
N VAL A 772 17.78 4.34 -8.45
CA VAL A 772 17.14 4.62 -9.75
C VAL A 772 17.12 3.31 -10.55
N THR A 773 15.93 2.75 -10.74
CA THR A 773 15.73 1.42 -11.36
C THR A 773 14.94 1.47 -12.66
N ASP A 774 14.60 2.66 -13.15
CA ASP A 774 14.06 2.85 -14.50
C ASP A 774 15.23 2.75 -15.50
N PHE A 775 15.13 1.78 -16.41
CA PHE A 775 16.17 1.49 -17.39
C PHE A 775 16.51 2.67 -18.32
N ASN A 776 15.57 3.58 -18.56
CA ASN A 776 15.76 4.73 -19.45
C ASN A 776 16.12 6.03 -18.69
N ASP A 777 16.22 5.99 -17.35
CA ASP A 777 16.62 7.15 -16.56
C ASP A 777 18.13 7.43 -16.74
N PRO A 778 18.56 8.68 -16.99
CA PRO A 778 19.97 9.03 -17.11
C PRO A 778 20.82 8.70 -15.86
N ARG A 779 20.20 8.56 -14.69
CA ARG A 779 20.83 8.16 -13.42
C ARG A 779 20.64 6.67 -13.11
N PHE A 780 20.23 5.85 -14.07
CA PHE A 780 20.06 4.41 -13.91
C PHE A 780 21.32 3.78 -13.31
N GLY A 781 21.20 3.15 -12.12
CA GLY A 781 22.35 2.68 -11.36
C GLY A 781 22.61 3.41 -10.05
N ALA A 782 22.20 4.67 -9.95
CA ALA A 782 22.53 5.57 -8.84
C ALA A 782 21.60 5.40 -7.63
N ALA A 783 22.05 5.86 -6.46
CA ALA A 783 21.23 6.08 -5.29
C ALA A 783 20.41 7.37 -5.44
N ASN A 784 19.16 7.37 -4.97
CA ASN A 784 18.26 8.53 -5.08
C ASN A 784 17.79 9.09 -3.72
N SER A 785 18.09 8.40 -2.61
CA SER A 785 17.66 8.80 -1.26
C SER A 785 18.56 8.21 -0.18
N ALA A 786 18.56 8.84 0.99
CA ALA A 786 19.29 8.40 2.18
C ALA A 786 18.44 8.58 3.44
N TYR A 787 18.73 7.76 4.46
CA TYR A 787 18.14 7.89 5.79
C TYR A 787 18.56 9.20 6.48
N GLU A 788 17.84 9.55 7.55
CA GLU A 788 18.09 10.77 8.32
C GLU A 788 19.56 10.90 8.78
N PRO A 789 20.09 12.13 8.78
CA PRO A 789 21.42 12.42 9.32
C PRO A 789 21.42 12.29 10.85
N ARG A 790 22.56 12.56 11.46
CA ARG A 790 22.69 12.56 12.91
C ARG A 790 21.71 13.52 13.58
N THR A 791 20.95 12.99 14.53
CA THR A 791 20.06 13.78 15.40
C THR A 791 20.52 13.64 16.85
N LEU A 792 20.52 14.75 17.58
CA LEU A 792 20.91 14.82 18.98
C LEU A 792 19.69 15.19 19.83
N GLN A 793 19.50 14.50 20.95
CA GLN A 793 18.49 14.82 21.94
C GLN A 793 19.11 14.90 23.33
N PHE A 794 18.71 15.91 24.09
CA PHE A 794 19.15 16.10 25.47
C PHE A 794 17.94 16.11 26.39
N GLY A 795 18.03 15.39 27.50
CA GLY A 795 16.94 15.24 28.45
C GLY A 795 17.42 15.40 29.88
N LEU A 796 16.59 16.05 30.69
CA LEU A 796 16.77 16.15 32.14
C LEU A 796 15.59 15.47 32.83
N LYS A 797 15.89 14.61 33.80
CA LYS A 797 14.88 13.98 34.64
C LYS A 797 15.23 14.20 36.11
N PHE A 798 14.30 14.74 36.86
CA PHE A 798 14.39 14.88 38.31
C PHE A 798 13.36 13.95 38.97
N VAL A 799 13.81 13.13 39.91
CA VAL A 799 12.99 12.19 40.68
C VAL A 799 13.17 12.55 42.15
N PHE A 800 12.07 12.81 42.86
CA PHE A 800 12.10 13.37 44.21
C PHE A 800 11.27 12.58 45.21
#